data_AF-A0A9Q9DQ81-F1
#
_entry.id   AF-A0A9Q9DQ81-F1
#
_cell.length_a   1.000
_cell.length_b   1.000
_cell.length_c   1.000
_cell.angle_alpha   90.00
_cell.angle_beta   90.00
_cell.angle_gamma   90.00
#
_symmetry.space_group_name_H-M   'P 1'
#
loop_
_entity.id
_entity.type
_entity.pdbx_description
1 polymer ?
#
loop_
_entity_poly.entity_id
_entity_poly.type
_entity_poly.pdbx_seq_one_letter_code
_entity_poly.pdbx_strand_id
1 'polypeptide(L)'
;MALPSREVKAKPPYFALAGDSTTAVQSTGGGGWGDGFLNTTLHRGASGKNFGHNGATTVSFRQGGDWANVLTAAKDASKDHKPYVTIQFGHNDQKPAKNISMEVFTNNLVAFVEEVRAVPATPILVTSLSRRNYNSSGQVVLSLADVVAATKKAAEQTGADIIDLNAASTDYLNAIGADKAHTYNLDPTDNTHLNSEGSIVFGNLVAMLIDDEVPELKKYVKPVPSIAEALEQGEHRASRPQCRFFACTPRYRARVIDTPQNPTIPQSRKRTVRIGPLPEGPVSEATIQRIFGRKLSPQDGNNVLRILHHRRTVGSLADYGVDNLGKQYTHVSRETALKGLEWLRAKYPIDEARAAEEWAEKEANRIAYELWLADPETESKYKDPARAFREQMEKEEQERIRQEAEDQKIGILHAGKSQFELNIEEKRRARLEEITRIAEEKEQKEREMEEKLASGEWVRTPTGTQLMKPGQTTYIDVFGREQVSRRKEEMEKYNKAAQVTDAKTPEELLAQTTLTERLVPMTVFVAVTLALCWAFAHYYMPPSPEYRLFPDLSPTTATIGALVVTNCVIAIGWRIMPLWPLMTRYFMHVPGYPRAVQSVLNVFSHIQYEHLLANMMMLALVGPVCCDLVGRGIFMGTYISAGAVGTLASLYWANLGRGNITAHSVGASAAIWGISALYCLLTDQEKIKIPLLKDAEVAFWPKMLFAAFVVLEIHSALRKRTSMDHASHFGGMIIGMGTAGYLRASGWNEKRLGVSVKKGVQERAGTPDKTVDVGAVAKESIKEVRESITRGSK
;
A
#
# COMPACT_ATOMS: atom_id res chain seq x y z
N MET A 1 51.57 -44.53 -9.23
CA MET A 1 50.73 -43.42 -9.73
C MET A 1 49.60 -43.23 -8.72
N ALA A 2 49.72 -42.27 -7.81
CA ALA A 2 48.69 -42.01 -6.80
C ALA A 2 47.69 -40.99 -7.36
N LEU A 3 46.41 -41.37 -7.41
CA LEU A 3 45.32 -40.49 -7.85
C LEU A 3 45.18 -39.30 -6.87
N PRO A 4 44.89 -38.09 -7.38
CA PRO A 4 44.68 -36.93 -6.52
C PRO A 4 43.44 -37.16 -5.63
N SER A 5 43.62 -36.99 -4.32
CA SER A 5 42.55 -37.06 -3.33
C SER A 5 41.46 -36.05 -3.69
N ARG A 6 40.25 -36.56 -3.94
CA ARG A 6 39.04 -35.77 -4.23
C ARG A 6 38.75 -34.86 -3.03
N GLU A 7 38.99 -33.56 -3.16
CA GLU A 7 38.61 -32.56 -2.15
C GLU A 7 37.10 -32.68 -1.87
N VAL A 8 36.75 -33.16 -0.67
CA VAL A 8 35.36 -33.20 -0.21
C VAL A 8 34.94 -31.77 0.06
N LYS A 9 34.06 -31.20 -0.78
CA LYS A 9 33.45 -29.88 -0.54
C LYS A 9 32.85 -29.86 0.87
N ALA A 10 33.37 -28.98 1.73
CA ALA A 10 32.86 -28.80 3.09
C ALA A 10 31.38 -28.39 3.06
N LYS A 11 30.54 -29.10 3.84
CA LYS A 11 29.10 -28.81 3.96
C LYS A 11 28.90 -27.42 4.61
N PRO A 12 27.98 -26.58 4.10
CA PRO A 12 27.66 -25.31 4.74
C PRO A 12 27.02 -25.52 6.11
N PRO A 13 27.13 -24.56 7.05
CA PRO A 13 26.60 -24.71 8.39
C PRO A 13 25.06 -24.59 8.43
N TYR A 14 24.44 -25.29 9.37
CA TYR A 14 23.01 -25.15 9.69
C TYR A 14 22.85 -24.79 11.16
N PHE A 15 22.16 -23.70 11.48
CA PHE A 15 21.95 -23.25 12.87
C PHE A 15 20.56 -23.62 13.38
N ALA A 16 20.48 -24.43 14.44
CA ALA A 16 19.25 -24.65 15.19
C ALA A 16 19.31 -23.83 16.49
N LEU A 17 18.46 -22.81 16.60
CA LEU A 17 18.48 -21.89 17.75
C LEU A 17 17.50 -22.35 18.82
N ALA A 18 18.00 -22.79 19.98
CA ALA A 18 17.21 -23.15 21.14
C ALA A 18 17.26 -22.04 22.20
N GLY A 19 16.10 -21.58 22.67
CA GLY A 19 16.08 -20.58 23.73
C GLY A 19 14.71 -20.10 24.18
N ASP A 20 14.71 -19.06 25.00
CA ASP A 20 13.50 -18.42 25.54
C ASP A 20 12.94 -17.30 24.61
N SER A 21 12.09 -16.43 25.15
CA SER A 21 11.48 -15.31 24.42
C SER A 21 12.48 -14.29 23.86
N THR A 22 13.74 -14.30 24.34
CA THR A 22 14.83 -13.45 23.84
C THR A 22 15.65 -14.10 22.72
N THR A 23 15.37 -15.36 22.38
CA THR A 23 15.79 -16.01 21.13
C THR A 23 14.62 -16.12 20.13
N ALA A 24 13.38 -16.22 20.64
CA ALA A 24 12.17 -16.49 19.87
C ALA A 24 11.88 -15.50 18.72
N VAL A 25 11.05 -15.98 17.80
CA VAL A 25 10.48 -15.17 16.71
C VAL A 25 9.65 -14.00 17.26
N GLN A 26 9.54 -12.95 16.46
CA GLN A 26 8.76 -11.77 16.84
C GLN A 26 7.26 -12.09 17.03
N SER A 27 6.71 -11.73 18.18
CA SER A 27 5.33 -12.02 18.61
C SER A 27 4.84 -10.97 19.62
N THR A 28 3.54 -10.97 19.95
CA THR A 28 2.89 -10.00 20.87
C THR A 28 3.33 -10.09 22.35
N GLY A 29 4.48 -10.68 22.64
CA GLY A 29 5.03 -10.83 23.99
C GLY A 29 6.35 -11.58 24.00
N GLY A 30 7.06 -11.54 22.87
CA GLY A 30 8.31 -12.25 22.64
C GLY A 30 9.00 -11.68 21.42
N GLY A 31 10.30 -11.49 21.52
CA GLY A 31 11.08 -10.79 20.50
C GLY A 31 12.54 -10.96 20.81
N GLY A 32 13.19 -11.82 20.03
CA GLY A 32 14.57 -12.23 20.26
C GLY A 32 15.53 -11.84 19.15
N TRP A 33 16.82 -12.10 19.38
CA TRP A 33 17.88 -11.87 18.40
C TRP A 33 17.93 -12.93 17.29
N GLY A 34 17.27 -14.09 17.48
CA GLY A 34 17.44 -15.28 16.64
C GLY A 34 17.11 -15.06 15.16
N ASP A 35 15.96 -14.44 14.85
CA ASP A 35 15.59 -14.16 13.46
C ASP A 35 16.46 -13.08 12.82
N GLY A 36 16.93 -12.11 13.62
CA GLY A 36 17.89 -11.12 13.16
C GLY A 36 19.21 -11.77 12.76
N PHE A 37 19.70 -12.73 13.54
CA PHE A 37 20.87 -13.54 13.19
C PHE A 37 20.62 -14.33 11.89
N LEU A 38 19.61 -15.21 11.87
CA LEU A 38 19.37 -16.09 10.72
C LEU A 38 19.14 -15.35 9.40
N ASN A 39 18.42 -14.22 9.44
CA ASN A 39 17.99 -13.53 8.22
C ASN A 39 19.02 -12.50 7.70
N THR A 40 19.98 -12.07 8.52
CA THR A 40 20.89 -10.97 8.13
C THR A 40 22.36 -11.36 8.09
N THR A 41 22.76 -12.44 8.78
CA THR A 41 24.19 -12.76 8.98
C THR A 41 24.63 -14.05 8.27
N LEU A 42 23.71 -14.90 7.81
CA LEU A 42 24.05 -16.18 7.17
C LEU A 42 24.27 -16.04 5.66
N HIS A 43 25.40 -16.54 5.17
CA HIS A 43 25.85 -16.44 3.77
C HIS A 43 26.39 -17.79 3.25
N ARG A 44 26.67 -17.85 1.95
CA ARG A 44 27.32 -18.98 1.26
C ARG A 44 26.64 -20.34 1.49
N GLY A 45 25.30 -20.33 1.49
CA GLY A 45 24.47 -21.53 1.66
C GLY A 45 24.29 -21.96 3.11
N ALA A 46 24.80 -21.20 4.09
CA ALA A 46 24.41 -21.39 5.48
C ALA A 46 22.91 -21.12 5.66
N SER A 47 22.28 -21.88 6.53
CA SER A 47 20.85 -21.73 6.84
C SER A 47 20.58 -22.05 8.31
N GLY A 48 19.34 -21.94 8.75
CA GLY A 48 18.99 -22.29 10.12
C GLY A 48 17.51 -22.18 10.41
N LYS A 49 17.13 -22.59 11.62
CA LYS A 49 15.76 -22.53 12.12
C LYS A 49 15.75 -22.11 13.58
N ASN A 50 14.85 -21.18 13.89
CA ASN A 50 14.62 -20.70 15.24
C ASN A 50 13.57 -21.58 15.93
N PHE A 51 13.94 -22.17 17.07
CA PHE A 51 13.06 -22.95 17.95
C PHE A 51 12.78 -22.23 19.28
N GLY A 52 13.27 -20.99 19.44
CA GLY A 52 12.98 -20.20 20.62
C GLY A 52 11.48 -19.90 20.73
N HIS A 53 10.93 -20.00 21.94
CA HIS A 53 9.54 -19.64 22.19
C HIS A 53 9.33 -18.99 23.56
N ASN A 54 8.17 -18.35 23.71
CA ASN A 54 7.91 -17.49 24.85
C ASN A 54 7.74 -18.27 26.15
N GLY A 55 8.30 -17.73 27.22
CA GLY A 55 8.14 -18.28 28.58
C GLY A 55 8.91 -19.57 28.85
N ALA A 56 9.71 -20.06 27.90
CA ALA A 56 10.49 -21.28 28.06
C ALA A 56 11.52 -21.17 29.19
N THR A 57 11.64 -22.24 29.97
CA THR A 57 12.75 -22.53 30.88
C THR A 57 13.50 -23.77 30.39
N THR A 58 14.70 -24.02 30.90
CA THR A 58 15.44 -25.27 30.60
C THR A 58 14.61 -26.53 30.87
N VAL A 59 13.83 -26.51 31.96
CA VAL A 59 12.93 -27.62 32.33
C VAL A 59 11.74 -27.74 31.36
N SER A 60 11.04 -26.64 31.08
CA SER A 60 9.83 -26.68 30.24
C SER A 60 10.16 -26.99 28.80
N PHE A 61 11.27 -26.47 28.26
CA PHE A 61 11.71 -26.70 26.88
C PHE A 61 12.04 -28.16 26.63
N ARG A 62 12.60 -28.83 27.65
CA ARG A 62 12.86 -30.27 27.61
C ARG A 62 11.57 -31.09 27.72
N GLN A 63 10.72 -30.80 28.70
CA GLN A 63 9.49 -31.55 28.95
C GLN A 63 8.40 -31.32 27.89
N GLY A 64 8.37 -30.14 27.27
CA GLY A 64 7.42 -29.75 26.23
C GLY A 64 7.67 -30.38 24.87
N GLY A 65 8.79 -31.10 24.69
CA GLY A 65 9.16 -31.74 23.43
C GLY A 65 9.92 -30.84 22.45
N ASP A 66 10.07 -29.55 22.75
CA ASP A 66 10.80 -28.60 21.90
C ASP A 66 12.26 -29.00 21.72
N TRP A 67 12.90 -29.50 22.78
CA TRP A 67 14.26 -30.01 22.71
C TRP A 67 14.41 -31.21 21.75
N ALA A 68 13.45 -32.13 21.75
CA ALA A 68 13.45 -33.27 20.83
C ALA A 68 13.31 -32.81 19.36
N ASN A 69 12.55 -31.74 19.12
CA ASN A 69 12.40 -31.14 17.79
C ASN A 69 13.71 -30.49 17.31
N VAL A 70 14.44 -29.81 18.20
CA VAL A 70 15.77 -29.23 17.91
C VAL A 70 16.76 -30.33 17.49
N LEU A 71 16.86 -31.40 18.28
CA LEU A 71 17.77 -32.52 17.98
C LEU A 71 17.40 -33.23 16.68
N THR A 72 16.10 -33.43 16.41
CA THR A 72 15.61 -34.03 15.17
C THR A 72 15.99 -33.18 13.96
N ALA A 73 15.77 -31.86 14.03
CA ALA A 73 16.11 -30.95 12.95
C ALA A 73 17.62 -30.88 12.70
N ALA A 74 18.44 -30.84 13.76
CA ALA A 74 19.89 -30.87 13.63
C ALA A 74 20.36 -32.19 12.99
N LYS A 75 19.82 -33.33 13.42
CA LYS A 75 20.13 -34.64 12.84
C LYS A 75 19.73 -34.73 11.37
N ASP A 76 18.55 -34.23 10.99
CA ASP A 76 18.12 -34.22 9.59
C ASP A 76 18.96 -33.30 8.72
N ALA A 77 19.32 -32.11 9.23
CA ALA A 77 20.16 -31.17 8.52
C ALA A 77 21.58 -31.72 8.25
N SER A 78 22.08 -32.64 9.08
CA SER A 78 23.42 -33.23 8.92
C SER A 78 23.64 -33.96 7.58
N LYS A 79 22.57 -34.33 6.89
CA LYS A 79 22.60 -34.95 5.55
C LYS A 79 23.29 -34.03 4.55
N ASP A 80 22.95 -32.74 4.57
CA ASP A 80 23.39 -31.74 3.58
C ASP A 80 24.25 -30.61 4.18
N HIS A 81 24.18 -30.40 5.49
CA HIS A 81 24.82 -29.30 6.22
C HIS A 81 25.71 -29.80 7.38
N LYS A 82 26.52 -28.90 7.97
CA LYS A 82 27.19 -29.10 9.28
C LYS A 82 26.36 -28.40 10.37
N PRO A 83 25.58 -29.13 11.19
CA PRO A 83 24.66 -28.50 12.15
C PRO A 83 25.38 -27.95 13.39
N TYR A 84 24.93 -26.78 13.85
CA TYR A 84 25.29 -26.12 15.10
C TYR A 84 24.02 -25.83 15.88
N VAL A 85 24.03 -26.05 17.19
CA VAL A 85 22.88 -25.78 18.07
C VAL A 85 23.28 -24.70 19.05
N THR A 86 22.70 -23.51 18.93
CA THR A 86 22.92 -22.43 19.90
C THR A 86 21.90 -22.57 21.03
N ILE A 87 22.35 -22.51 22.28
CA ILE A 87 21.50 -22.75 23.46
C ILE A 87 21.53 -21.51 24.37
N GLN A 88 20.40 -20.81 24.49
CA GLN A 88 20.27 -19.58 25.28
C GLN A 88 19.05 -19.60 26.21
N PHE A 89 19.28 -19.72 27.52
CA PHE A 89 18.23 -19.69 28.55
C PHE A 89 18.65 -18.83 29.75
N GLY A 90 17.72 -18.57 30.66
CA GLY A 90 18.00 -17.86 31.92
C GLY A 90 16.92 -16.86 32.34
N HIS A 91 16.27 -16.15 31.40
CA HIS A 91 15.33 -15.08 31.75
C HIS A 91 14.14 -15.56 32.59
N ASN A 92 13.63 -16.75 32.26
CA ASN A 92 12.52 -17.37 32.96
C ASN A 92 12.98 -18.31 34.08
N ASP A 93 14.13 -18.98 33.91
CA ASP A 93 14.70 -19.89 34.92
C ASP A 93 15.02 -19.16 36.22
N GLN A 94 15.46 -17.89 36.17
CA GLN A 94 15.73 -17.13 37.40
C GLN A 94 14.49 -16.71 38.19
N LYS A 95 13.28 -16.83 37.61
CA LYS A 95 12.07 -16.31 38.26
C LYS A 95 11.70 -17.22 39.43
N PRO A 96 11.55 -16.69 40.66
CA PRO A 96 11.22 -17.51 41.83
C PRO A 96 9.96 -18.36 41.64
N ALA A 97 8.96 -17.84 40.91
CA ALA A 97 7.72 -18.55 40.59
C ALA A 97 7.90 -19.82 39.75
N LYS A 98 9.05 -20.01 39.09
CA LYS A 98 9.37 -21.24 38.34
C LYS A 98 10.01 -22.32 39.19
N ASN A 99 10.49 -21.98 40.40
CA ASN A 99 11.07 -22.90 41.36
C ASN A 99 12.22 -23.78 40.79
N ILE A 100 13.11 -23.17 40.00
CA ILE A 100 14.28 -23.83 39.42
C ILE A 100 15.52 -23.35 40.19
N SER A 101 16.27 -24.29 40.79
CA SER A 101 17.55 -23.95 41.43
C SER A 101 18.64 -23.75 40.39
N MET A 102 19.67 -22.96 40.74
CA MET A 102 20.80 -22.71 39.83
C MET A 102 21.58 -23.99 39.50
N GLU A 103 21.58 -24.96 40.41
CA GLU A 103 22.14 -26.29 40.19
C GLU A 103 21.35 -27.07 39.13
N VAL A 104 20.02 -27.09 39.21
CA VAL A 104 19.16 -27.73 38.20
C VAL A 104 19.33 -27.05 36.84
N PHE A 105 19.38 -25.72 36.81
CA PHE A 105 19.63 -24.96 35.58
C PHE A 105 20.98 -25.34 34.95
N THR A 106 22.07 -25.34 35.74
CA THR A 106 23.41 -25.73 35.27
C THR A 106 23.42 -27.16 34.74
N ASN A 107 22.87 -28.10 35.49
CA ASN A 107 22.82 -29.52 35.11
C ASN A 107 22.01 -29.75 33.82
N ASN A 108 20.93 -28.98 33.61
CA ASN A 108 20.16 -29.05 32.36
C ASN A 108 20.96 -28.55 31.16
N LEU A 109 21.71 -27.45 31.30
CA LEU A 109 22.58 -26.95 30.23
C LEU A 109 23.68 -27.95 29.89
N VAL A 110 24.31 -28.57 30.90
CA VAL A 110 25.28 -29.65 30.71
C VAL A 110 24.64 -30.82 29.94
N ALA A 111 23.45 -31.25 30.33
CA ALA A 111 22.73 -32.31 29.64
C ALA A 111 22.41 -31.95 28.17
N PHE A 112 21.98 -30.71 27.90
CA PHE A 112 21.74 -30.26 26.53
C PHE A 112 23.00 -30.32 25.66
N VAL A 113 24.16 -29.92 26.19
CA VAL A 113 25.43 -30.02 25.47
C VAL A 113 25.76 -31.47 25.12
N GLU A 114 25.66 -32.39 26.08
CA GLU A 114 25.94 -33.81 25.84
C GLU A 114 24.95 -34.46 24.86
N GLU A 115 23.67 -34.06 24.91
CA GLU A 115 22.65 -34.55 23.99
C GLU A 115 22.81 -34.03 22.56
N VAL A 116 23.29 -32.79 22.39
CA VAL A 116 23.67 -32.28 21.05
C VAL A 116 24.88 -33.04 20.50
N ARG A 117 25.87 -33.37 21.34
CA ARG A 117 27.03 -34.18 20.93
C ARG A 117 26.67 -35.62 20.57
N ALA A 118 25.57 -36.15 21.12
CA ALA A 118 25.05 -37.47 20.77
C ALA A 118 24.41 -37.53 19.36
N VAL A 119 24.15 -36.38 18.73
CA VAL A 119 23.73 -36.28 17.32
C VAL A 119 24.85 -35.63 16.49
N PRO A 120 24.86 -35.72 15.16
CA PRO A 120 25.90 -35.09 14.32
C PRO A 120 25.74 -33.55 14.26
N ALA A 121 25.88 -32.88 15.40
CA ALA A 121 25.78 -31.43 15.57
C ALA A 121 26.76 -30.91 16.63
N THR A 122 27.11 -29.63 16.56
CA THR A 122 28.04 -28.98 17.52
C THR A 122 27.28 -28.03 18.45
N PRO A 123 27.36 -28.18 19.78
CA PRO A 123 26.70 -27.27 20.72
C PRO A 123 27.47 -25.97 20.90
N ILE A 124 26.75 -24.86 20.97
CA ILE A 124 27.29 -23.54 21.33
C ILE A 124 26.40 -22.95 22.43
N LEU A 125 26.97 -22.69 23.60
CA LEU A 125 26.24 -22.03 24.70
C LEU A 125 26.23 -20.52 24.47
N VAL A 126 25.12 -19.86 24.76
CA VAL A 126 24.99 -18.40 24.64
C VAL A 126 24.46 -17.85 25.96
N THR A 127 25.18 -16.90 26.56
CA THR A 127 24.70 -16.24 27.78
C THR A 127 23.43 -15.43 27.49
N SER A 128 22.54 -15.33 28.47
CA SER A 128 21.26 -14.62 28.29
C SER A 128 21.46 -13.14 27.96
N LEU A 129 20.74 -12.61 26.97
CA LEU A 129 20.79 -11.20 26.58
C LEU A 129 20.53 -10.25 27.77
N SER A 130 21.24 -9.12 27.86
CA SER A 130 21.02 -8.14 28.95
C SER A 130 19.67 -7.44 28.88
N ARG A 131 19.04 -7.27 30.05
CA ARG A 131 17.85 -6.44 30.19
C ARG A 131 18.23 -4.97 30.17
N ARG A 132 17.39 -4.14 29.57
CA ARG A 132 17.62 -2.70 29.40
C ARG A 132 17.12 -1.90 30.62
N ASN A 133 17.40 -2.42 31.81
CA ASN A 133 17.12 -1.74 33.08
C ASN A 133 18.35 -0.95 33.51
N TYR A 134 18.17 0.30 33.92
CA TYR A 134 19.28 1.19 34.30
C TYR A 134 19.18 1.60 35.77
N ASN A 135 20.32 1.72 36.44
CA ASN A 135 20.43 2.26 37.79
C ASN A 135 20.48 3.80 37.78
N SER A 136 20.53 4.42 38.97
CA SER A 136 20.60 5.87 39.11
C SER A 136 21.87 6.51 38.52
N SER A 137 22.94 5.73 38.30
CA SER A 137 24.17 6.17 37.64
C SER A 137 24.13 6.00 36.11
N GLY A 138 23.00 5.60 35.54
CA GLY A 138 22.84 5.45 34.09
C GLY A 138 23.50 4.20 33.51
N GLN A 139 23.82 3.20 34.34
CA GLN A 139 24.42 1.92 33.92
C GLN A 139 23.39 0.78 33.96
N VAL A 140 23.55 -0.21 33.08
CA VAL A 140 22.71 -1.40 33.02
C VAL A 140 22.78 -2.20 34.33
N VAL A 141 21.62 -2.58 34.86
CA VAL A 141 21.49 -3.45 36.04
C VAL A 141 21.74 -4.90 35.63
N LEU A 142 22.75 -5.53 36.21
CA LEU A 142 23.16 -6.92 35.97
C LEU A 142 22.22 -7.95 36.63
N SER A 143 20.92 -7.87 36.32
CA SER A 143 19.86 -8.68 36.94
C SER A 143 19.85 -10.17 36.55
N LEU A 144 20.77 -10.60 35.69
CA LEU A 144 20.92 -11.97 35.19
C LEU A 144 22.28 -12.59 35.60
N ALA A 145 23.05 -11.95 36.48
CA ALA A 145 24.43 -12.35 36.79
C ALA A 145 24.56 -13.83 37.22
N ASP A 146 23.62 -14.34 38.03
CA ASP A 146 23.67 -15.71 38.53
C ASP A 146 23.46 -16.75 37.41
N VAL A 147 22.51 -16.52 36.50
CA VAL A 147 22.26 -17.42 35.36
C VAL A 147 23.37 -17.33 34.30
N VAL A 148 23.99 -16.16 34.15
CA VAL A 148 25.18 -15.98 33.31
C VAL A 148 26.36 -16.77 33.87
N ALA A 149 26.63 -16.67 35.18
CA ALA A 149 27.68 -17.44 35.85
C ALA A 149 27.44 -18.95 35.75
N ALA A 150 26.20 -19.40 35.93
CA ALA A 150 25.84 -20.81 35.75
C ALA A 150 26.02 -21.31 34.31
N THR A 151 25.72 -20.48 33.31
CA THR A 151 25.93 -20.81 31.90
C THR A 151 27.43 -20.95 31.59
N LYS A 152 28.27 -20.04 32.09
CA LYS A 152 29.73 -20.11 31.98
C LYS A 152 30.28 -21.37 32.66
N LYS A 153 29.78 -21.69 33.85
CA LYS A 153 30.14 -22.92 34.57
C LYS A 153 29.77 -24.19 33.78
N ALA A 154 28.60 -24.22 33.13
CA ALA A 154 28.20 -25.34 32.29
C ALA A 154 29.13 -25.49 31.06
N ALA A 155 29.55 -24.38 30.45
CA ALA A 155 30.53 -24.39 29.36
C ALA A 155 31.89 -24.91 29.83
N GLU A 156 32.40 -24.45 30.97
CA GLU A 156 33.65 -24.94 31.57
C GLU A 156 33.59 -26.44 31.88
N GLN A 157 32.47 -26.94 32.41
CA GLN A 157 32.30 -28.35 32.74
C GLN A 157 32.27 -29.27 31.52
N THR A 158 31.71 -28.78 30.40
CA THR A 158 31.53 -29.58 29.19
C THR A 158 32.59 -29.33 28.13
N GLY A 159 33.35 -28.24 28.22
CA GLY A 159 34.25 -27.76 27.17
C GLY A 159 33.51 -27.38 25.88
N ALA A 160 32.27 -26.90 25.97
CA ALA A 160 31.53 -26.37 24.82
C ALA A 160 31.91 -24.91 24.55
N ASP A 161 31.89 -24.50 23.28
CA ASP A 161 32.09 -23.11 22.89
C ASP A 161 31.00 -22.23 23.51
N ILE A 162 31.39 -21.02 23.95
CA ILE A 162 30.48 -20.09 24.61
C ILE A 162 30.54 -18.70 24.01
N ILE A 163 29.38 -18.14 23.70
CA ILE A 163 29.20 -16.77 23.26
C ILE A 163 28.72 -15.94 24.43
N ASP A 164 29.52 -14.97 24.88
CA ASP A 164 29.15 -14.08 25.98
C ASP A 164 28.32 -12.87 25.51
N LEU A 165 27.11 -13.15 25.04
CA LEU A 165 26.15 -12.14 24.61
C LEU A 165 25.77 -11.16 25.74
N ASN A 166 25.71 -11.62 27.00
CA ASN A 166 25.38 -10.75 28.13
C ASN A 166 26.43 -9.65 28.34
N ALA A 167 27.72 -9.99 28.36
CA ALA A 167 28.78 -9.00 28.51
C ALA A 167 28.77 -8.01 27.34
N ALA A 168 28.82 -8.52 26.10
CA ALA A 168 28.86 -7.68 24.90
C ALA A 168 27.63 -6.76 24.77
N SER A 169 26.44 -7.28 25.07
CA SER A 169 25.22 -6.46 25.04
C SER A 169 25.20 -5.42 26.16
N THR A 170 25.71 -5.74 27.36
CA THR A 170 25.84 -4.77 28.46
C THR A 170 26.74 -3.61 28.07
N ASP A 171 27.90 -3.90 27.48
CA ASP A 171 28.86 -2.86 27.07
C ASP A 171 28.26 -1.94 26.00
N TYR A 172 27.64 -2.52 24.97
CA TYR A 172 26.94 -1.75 23.95
C TYR A 172 25.81 -0.89 24.52
N LEU A 173 24.98 -1.46 25.40
CA LEU A 173 23.87 -0.75 26.04
C LEU A 173 24.34 0.42 26.91
N ASN A 174 25.43 0.23 27.66
CA ASN A 174 26.06 1.29 28.44
C ASN A 174 26.65 2.40 27.53
N ALA A 175 27.25 2.04 26.40
CA ALA A 175 27.83 3.00 25.46
C ALA A 175 26.78 3.91 24.81
N ILE A 176 25.63 3.35 24.40
CA ILE A 176 24.57 4.13 23.75
C ILE A 176 23.68 4.90 24.73
N GLY A 177 23.62 4.47 26.00
CA GLY A 177 22.79 5.03 27.06
C GLY A 177 21.32 4.61 27.02
N ALA A 178 20.61 4.86 28.13
CA ALA A 178 19.25 4.37 28.37
C ALA A 178 18.23 4.77 27.29
N ASP A 179 18.20 6.06 26.92
CA ASP A 179 17.24 6.58 25.96
C ASP A 179 17.32 5.87 24.60
N LYS A 180 18.56 5.65 24.12
CA LYS A 180 18.80 4.98 22.85
C LYS A 180 18.58 3.47 22.97
N ALA A 181 18.98 2.87 24.08
CA ALA A 181 18.74 1.45 24.35
C ALA A 181 17.25 1.10 24.37
N HIS A 182 16.40 1.92 24.99
CA HIS A 182 14.96 1.67 25.06
C HIS A 182 14.26 1.72 23.70
N THR A 183 14.89 2.33 22.69
CA THR A 183 14.37 2.26 21.31
C THR A 183 14.40 0.85 20.71
N TYR A 184 15.14 -0.09 21.32
CA TYR A 184 15.16 -1.50 20.92
C TYR A 184 14.12 -2.35 21.65
N ASN A 185 13.35 -1.78 22.59
CA ASN A 185 12.29 -2.51 23.28
C ASN A 185 11.13 -2.85 22.34
N LEU A 186 10.54 -4.03 22.52
CA LEU A 186 9.31 -4.44 21.84
C LEU A 186 8.12 -3.54 22.22
N ASP A 187 8.01 -3.23 23.52
CA ASP A 187 7.07 -2.28 24.09
C ASP A 187 7.84 -1.28 24.98
N PRO A 188 7.46 0.01 25.06
CA PRO A 188 8.16 0.99 25.90
C PRO A 188 8.39 0.57 27.35
N THR A 189 7.52 -0.28 27.90
CA THR A 189 7.61 -0.77 29.28
C THR A 189 8.33 -2.12 29.41
N ASP A 190 8.70 -2.73 28.28
CA ASP A 190 9.32 -4.05 28.21
C ASP A 190 10.83 -3.96 27.95
N ASN A 191 11.58 -3.93 29.04
CA ASN A 191 13.04 -3.92 29.00
C ASN A 191 13.68 -5.30 28.73
N THR A 192 12.89 -6.31 28.38
CA THR A 192 13.38 -7.67 28.09
C THR A 192 13.30 -7.97 26.59
N HIS A 193 12.12 -7.88 25.98
CA HIS A 193 11.93 -8.30 24.59
C HIS A 193 12.35 -7.22 23.59
N LEU A 194 12.95 -7.66 22.48
CA LEU A 194 13.45 -6.82 21.40
C LEU A 194 12.38 -6.58 20.35
N ASN A 195 12.29 -5.36 19.82
CA ASN A 195 11.58 -5.12 18.57
C ASN A 195 12.38 -5.62 17.36
N SER A 196 11.83 -5.46 16.16
CA SER A 196 12.47 -5.92 14.91
C SER A 196 13.86 -5.33 14.68
N GLU A 197 14.10 -4.08 15.09
CA GLU A 197 15.42 -3.44 14.95
C GLU A 197 16.41 -4.01 15.95
N GLY A 198 16.00 -4.13 17.22
CA GLY A 198 16.79 -4.77 18.26
C GLY A 198 17.16 -6.20 17.86
N SER A 199 16.22 -6.97 17.29
CA SER A 199 16.47 -8.31 16.79
C SER A 199 17.63 -8.36 15.80
N ILE A 200 17.65 -7.43 14.83
CA ILE A 200 18.72 -7.32 13.84
C ILE A 200 20.04 -6.90 14.50
N VAL A 201 20.04 -5.86 15.35
CA VAL A 201 21.26 -5.35 16.00
C VAL A 201 21.90 -6.42 16.88
N PHE A 202 21.15 -7.01 17.80
CA PHE A 202 21.66 -8.04 18.70
C PHE A 202 21.93 -9.37 17.97
N GLY A 203 21.21 -9.67 16.89
CA GLY A 203 21.53 -10.81 16.02
C GLY A 203 22.87 -10.65 15.29
N ASN A 204 23.23 -9.42 14.89
CA ASN A 204 24.54 -9.12 14.33
C ASN A 204 25.64 -9.10 15.39
N LEU A 205 25.32 -8.68 16.62
CA LEU A 205 26.24 -8.81 17.75
C LEU A 205 26.59 -10.29 18.03
N VAL A 206 25.60 -11.19 17.98
CA VAL A 206 25.86 -12.64 18.09
C VAL A 206 26.75 -13.15 16.95
N ALA A 207 26.54 -12.66 15.71
CA ALA A 207 27.41 -13.01 14.59
C ALA A 207 28.87 -12.56 14.80
N MET A 208 29.09 -11.35 15.32
CA MET A 208 30.45 -10.87 15.64
C MET A 208 31.12 -11.78 16.69
N LEU A 209 30.39 -12.17 17.73
CA LEU A 209 30.94 -13.06 18.77
C LEU A 209 31.20 -14.48 18.24
N ILE A 210 30.38 -15.00 17.32
CA ILE A 210 30.63 -16.28 16.65
C ILE A 210 31.91 -16.21 15.80
N ASP A 211 32.14 -15.10 15.11
CA ASP A 211 33.32 -14.93 14.27
C ASP A 211 34.64 -14.96 15.08
N ASP A 212 34.59 -14.54 16.35
CA ASP A 212 35.72 -14.54 17.27
C ASP A 212 35.93 -15.92 17.93
N GLU A 213 34.87 -16.55 18.43
CA GLU A 213 34.95 -17.82 19.16
C GLU A 213 35.08 -19.05 18.25
N VAL A 214 34.45 -19.02 17.05
CA VAL A 214 34.42 -20.14 16.11
C VAL A 214 34.91 -19.70 14.72
N PRO A 215 36.23 -19.49 14.52
CA PRO A 215 36.77 -18.89 13.30
C PRO A 215 36.45 -19.65 11.99
N GLU A 216 36.16 -20.95 12.09
CA GLU A 216 35.72 -21.75 10.93
C GLU A 216 34.37 -21.31 10.34
N LEU A 217 33.55 -20.62 11.13
CA LEU A 217 32.25 -20.09 10.74
C LEU A 217 32.34 -18.71 10.06
N LYS A 218 33.43 -17.97 10.21
CA LYS A 218 33.63 -16.60 9.67
C LYS A 218 33.42 -16.44 8.16
N LYS A 219 33.55 -17.54 7.41
CA LYS A 219 33.27 -17.54 5.97
C LYS A 219 31.78 -17.60 5.63
N TYR A 220 30.95 -18.05 6.57
CA TYR A 220 29.51 -18.29 6.43
C TYR A 220 28.67 -17.32 7.26
N VAL A 221 29.13 -16.96 8.45
CA VAL A 221 28.53 -15.94 9.31
C VAL A 221 29.25 -14.63 9.02
N LYS A 222 28.52 -13.59 8.61
CA LYS A 222 29.08 -12.26 8.41
C LYS A 222 28.08 -11.21 8.89
N PRO A 223 28.46 -10.38 9.88
CA PRO A 223 27.61 -9.28 10.29
C PRO A 223 27.49 -8.26 9.15
N VAL A 224 26.39 -7.51 9.13
CA VAL A 224 26.19 -6.39 8.21
C VAL A 224 27.24 -5.31 8.55
N PRO A 225 28.07 -4.86 7.58
CA PRO A 225 29.19 -3.96 7.88
C PRO A 225 28.80 -2.70 8.65
N SER A 226 27.69 -2.06 8.27
CA SER A 226 27.20 -0.85 8.96
C SER A 226 26.68 -1.09 10.38
N ILE A 227 26.29 -2.33 10.72
CA ILE A 227 25.90 -2.69 12.09
C ILE A 227 27.15 -3.00 12.90
N ALA A 228 28.07 -3.77 12.33
CA ALA A 228 29.32 -4.12 12.98
C ALA A 228 30.10 -2.85 13.37
N GLU A 229 30.24 -1.91 12.45
CA GLU A 229 30.91 -0.63 12.71
C GLU A 229 30.23 0.16 13.85
N ALA A 230 28.90 0.24 13.86
CA ALA A 230 28.15 0.93 14.92
C ALA A 230 28.29 0.21 16.28
N LEU A 231 28.25 -1.12 16.30
CA LEU A 231 28.45 -1.92 17.51
C LEU A 231 29.87 -1.74 18.08
N GLU A 232 30.89 -1.74 17.23
CA GLU A 232 32.30 -1.52 17.61
C GLU A 232 32.54 -0.10 18.14
N GLN A 233 31.90 0.91 17.54
CA GLN A 233 32.03 2.31 17.96
C GLN A 233 31.14 2.65 19.16
N GLY A 234 30.28 1.74 19.61
CA GLY A 234 29.29 2.01 20.66
C GLY A 234 28.24 3.05 20.23
N GLU A 235 27.98 3.16 18.94
CA GLU A 235 27.03 4.10 18.36
C GLU A 235 25.65 3.48 18.18
N HIS A 236 24.60 4.26 18.46
CA HIS A 236 23.22 3.79 18.27
C HIS A 236 22.86 3.73 16.80
N ARG A 237 22.40 2.55 16.37
CA ARG A 237 21.82 2.37 15.05
C ARG A 237 20.30 2.49 15.10
N ALA A 238 19.76 3.55 14.50
CA ALA A 238 18.36 3.64 14.12
C ALA A 238 18.20 3.28 12.63
N SER A 239 17.12 2.59 12.25
CA SER A 239 16.76 2.35 10.84
C SER A 239 16.36 3.62 10.06
N ARG A 240 16.50 4.78 10.69
CA ARG A 240 16.41 6.09 10.05
C ARG A 240 17.71 6.84 10.33
N PRO A 241 18.48 7.25 9.32
CA PRO A 241 19.33 8.42 9.52
C PRO A 241 18.44 9.53 10.06
N GLN A 242 18.94 10.36 10.99
CA GLN A 242 18.28 11.62 11.32
C GLN A 242 18.15 12.42 10.03
N CYS A 243 17.02 12.25 9.34
CA CYS A 243 16.64 13.06 8.22
C CYS A 243 16.49 14.46 8.79
N ARG A 244 17.36 15.38 8.32
CA ARG A 244 17.06 16.80 8.41
C ARG A 244 15.64 16.99 7.90
N PHE A 245 14.81 17.62 8.74
CA PHE A 245 13.40 17.90 8.52
C PHE A 245 13.14 18.32 7.07
N PHE A 246 12.35 17.53 6.33
CA PHE A 246 11.19 17.97 5.54
C PHE A 246 10.42 16.72 5.05
N ALA A 247 9.10 16.75 5.24
CA ALA A 247 8.06 15.81 4.79
C ALA A 247 7.65 14.64 5.73
N CYS A 248 6.61 14.91 6.54
CA CYS A 248 5.54 13.98 6.93
C CYS A 248 4.53 13.89 5.75
N THR A 249 3.83 12.81 5.37
CA THR A 249 3.27 11.61 6.03
C THR A 249 3.12 10.43 5.00
N PRO A 250 2.40 9.30 5.23
CA PRO A 250 2.97 7.95 5.31
C PRO A 250 2.53 7.01 4.14
N ARG A 251 3.34 6.00 3.83
CA ARG A 251 2.92 4.89 2.95
C ARG A 251 2.29 3.77 3.78
N TYR A 252 1.03 3.44 3.50
CA TYR A 252 0.47 2.12 3.79
C TYR A 252 0.82 1.17 2.64
N ARG A 253 1.43 0.02 2.96
CA ARG A 253 1.56 -1.14 2.08
C ARG A 253 0.61 -2.20 2.62
N ALA A 254 -0.43 -2.57 1.88
CA ALA A 254 -1.20 -3.78 2.18
C ALA A 254 -0.47 -4.99 1.57
N ARG A 255 -0.29 -6.04 2.39
CA ARG A 255 0.20 -7.37 2.01
C ARG A 255 -1.03 -8.20 1.65
N VAL A 256 -1.00 -8.90 0.52
CA VAL A 256 -2.01 -9.90 0.13
C VAL A 256 -1.85 -11.14 1.02
N ILE A 257 -2.94 -11.80 1.45
CA ILE A 257 -3.17 -13.27 1.57
C ILE A 257 -4.52 -13.51 2.29
N ASP A 258 -5.53 -13.96 1.54
CA ASP A 258 -6.58 -14.94 1.92
C ASP A 258 -7.45 -15.22 0.68
N THR A 259 -7.48 -16.48 0.23
CA THR A 259 -8.41 -17.00 -0.80
C THR A 259 -9.84 -17.00 -0.26
N PRO A 260 -10.87 -16.62 -1.04
CA PRO A 260 -12.24 -16.67 -0.54
C PRO A 260 -12.66 -18.11 -0.24
N GLN A 261 -12.86 -18.43 1.04
CA GLN A 261 -13.64 -19.59 1.46
C GLN A 261 -15.10 -19.38 1.02
N ASN A 262 -15.72 -20.46 0.55
CA ASN A 262 -17.12 -20.54 0.16
C ASN A 262 -18.01 -19.89 1.26
N PRO A 263 -18.91 -18.95 0.94
CA PRO A 263 -19.66 -18.25 1.98
C PRO A 263 -20.56 -19.23 2.73
N THR A 264 -20.22 -19.50 3.99
CA THR A 264 -21.15 -20.09 4.95
C THR A 264 -22.34 -19.13 5.10
N ILE A 265 -23.52 -19.63 4.77
CA ILE A 265 -24.81 -18.96 4.97
C ILE A 265 -24.86 -18.42 6.40
N PRO A 266 -25.10 -17.11 6.61
CA PRO A 266 -25.23 -16.59 7.96
C PRO A 266 -26.46 -17.21 8.62
N GLN A 267 -26.26 -18.00 9.67
CA GLN A 267 -27.35 -18.33 10.58
C GLN A 267 -27.92 -17.02 11.12
N SER A 268 -29.21 -16.77 10.88
CA SER A 268 -29.88 -15.57 11.34
C SER A 268 -29.69 -15.43 12.85
N ARG A 269 -29.04 -14.35 13.28
CA ARG A 269 -28.94 -14.01 14.70
C ARG A 269 -30.36 -13.81 15.21
N LYS A 270 -30.88 -14.73 16.03
CA LYS A 270 -32.14 -14.55 16.75
C LYS A 270 -32.02 -13.27 17.59
N ARG A 271 -32.78 -12.25 17.20
CA ARG A 271 -32.79 -10.95 17.87
C ARG A 271 -33.33 -11.11 19.29
N THR A 272 -32.51 -10.85 20.29
CA THR A 272 -32.96 -10.81 21.69
C THR A 272 -33.78 -9.54 21.92
N VAL A 273 -35.09 -9.69 22.18
CA VAL A 273 -35.98 -8.56 22.49
C VAL A 273 -35.61 -7.98 23.87
N ARG A 274 -35.31 -6.69 23.94
CA ARG A 274 -35.03 -5.99 25.21
C ARG A 274 -36.34 -5.54 25.85
N ILE A 275 -36.70 -6.12 26.99
CA ILE A 275 -37.93 -5.80 27.73
C ILE A 275 -37.64 -4.70 28.76
N GLY A 276 -38.36 -3.58 28.68
CA GLY A 276 -38.23 -2.44 29.61
C GLY A 276 -38.70 -2.73 31.05
N PRO A 277 -38.41 -1.84 32.01
CA PRO A 277 -38.98 -1.89 33.36
C PRO A 277 -40.46 -1.49 33.37
N LEU A 278 -41.17 -1.77 34.48
CA LEU A 278 -42.53 -1.26 34.69
C LEU A 278 -42.52 0.27 34.91
N PRO A 279 -43.60 1.00 34.60
CA PRO A 279 -43.66 2.46 34.69
C PRO A 279 -43.30 3.04 36.07
N GLU A 280 -43.70 2.38 37.16
CA GLU A 280 -43.41 2.82 38.55
C GLU A 280 -42.23 2.05 39.20
N GLY A 281 -41.47 1.27 38.41
CA GLY A 281 -40.38 0.42 38.93
C GLY A 281 -40.85 -0.93 39.47
N PRO A 282 -39.98 -1.68 40.18
CA PRO A 282 -40.30 -3.02 40.68
C PRO A 282 -41.34 -2.97 41.81
N VAL A 283 -42.29 -3.89 41.76
CA VAL A 283 -43.37 -4.02 42.74
C VAL A 283 -42.86 -4.69 44.02
N SER A 284 -43.35 -4.23 45.17
CA SER A 284 -42.94 -4.74 46.48
C SER A 284 -43.33 -6.21 46.70
N GLU A 285 -42.54 -6.92 47.51
CA GLU A 285 -42.73 -8.35 47.79
C GLU A 285 -44.13 -8.67 48.33
N ALA A 286 -44.65 -7.86 49.26
CA ALA A 286 -45.98 -8.05 49.82
C ALA A 286 -47.09 -8.00 48.75
N THR A 287 -46.90 -7.17 47.73
CA THR A 287 -47.85 -7.00 46.63
C THR A 287 -47.72 -8.15 45.62
N ILE A 288 -46.49 -8.58 45.32
CA ILE A 288 -46.24 -9.76 44.46
C ILE A 288 -46.85 -11.02 45.07
N GLN A 289 -46.67 -11.24 46.39
CA GLN A 289 -47.27 -12.37 47.09
C GLN A 289 -48.81 -12.30 47.11
N ARG A 290 -49.40 -11.09 47.09
CA ARG A 290 -50.85 -10.92 47.00
C ARG A 290 -51.39 -11.27 45.61
N ILE A 291 -50.64 -10.95 44.55
CA ILE A 291 -51.04 -11.19 43.16
C ILE A 291 -50.84 -12.66 42.76
N PHE A 292 -49.66 -13.22 43.02
CA PHE A 292 -49.26 -14.55 42.52
C PHE A 292 -49.24 -15.64 43.60
N GLY A 293 -49.41 -15.28 44.88
CA GLY A 293 -49.30 -16.20 46.02
C GLY A 293 -47.84 -16.41 46.48
N ARG A 294 -47.65 -17.08 47.63
CA ARG A 294 -46.33 -17.34 48.24
C ARG A 294 -45.43 -18.32 47.46
N LYS A 295 -45.93 -18.92 46.37
CA LYS A 295 -45.21 -19.94 45.59
C LYS A 295 -44.22 -19.35 44.59
N LEU A 296 -44.34 -18.06 44.25
CA LEU A 296 -43.49 -17.40 43.25
C LEU A 296 -42.50 -16.45 43.93
N SER A 297 -41.25 -16.43 43.46
CA SER A 297 -40.25 -15.52 44.00
C SER A 297 -40.59 -14.06 43.66
N PRO A 298 -40.23 -13.08 44.52
CA PRO A 298 -40.49 -11.66 44.24
C PRO A 298 -39.83 -11.15 42.96
N GLN A 299 -38.69 -11.72 42.58
CA GLN A 299 -37.97 -11.38 41.36
C GLN A 299 -38.67 -11.93 40.11
N ASP A 300 -39.08 -13.20 40.15
CA ASP A 300 -39.78 -13.84 39.03
C ASP A 300 -41.15 -13.18 38.79
N GLY A 301 -41.89 -12.86 39.86
CA GLY A 301 -43.17 -12.15 39.76
C GLY A 301 -43.02 -10.78 39.09
N ASN A 302 -41.96 -10.03 39.43
CA ASN A 302 -41.68 -8.76 38.78
C ASN A 302 -41.31 -8.90 37.30
N ASN A 303 -40.53 -9.93 36.94
CA ASN A 303 -40.17 -10.19 35.54
C ASN A 303 -41.38 -10.64 34.71
N VAL A 304 -42.26 -11.48 35.26
CA VAL A 304 -43.51 -11.89 34.62
C VAL A 304 -44.40 -10.67 34.35
N LEU A 305 -44.55 -9.76 35.32
CA LEU A 305 -45.31 -8.53 35.13
C LEU A 305 -44.69 -7.63 34.05
N ARG A 306 -43.37 -7.51 33.97
CA ARG A 306 -42.69 -6.75 32.90
C ARG A 306 -42.95 -7.33 31.51
N ILE A 307 -42.88 -8.66 31.38
CA ILE A 307 -43.14 -9.35 30.11
C ILE A 307 -44.59 -9.12 29.68
N LEU A 308 -45.55 -9.35 30.58
CA LEU A 308 -46.98 -9.17 30.29
C LEU A 308 -47.31 -7.72 29.95
N HIS A 309 -46.75 -6.76 30.70
CA HIS A 309 -46.96 -5.34 30.41
C HIS A 309 -46.40 -4.94 29.04
N HIS A 310 -45.19 -5.39 28.70
CA HIS A 310 -44.60 -5.12 27.39
C HIS A 310 -45.46 -5.67 26.24
N ARG A 311 -46.00 -6.88 26.38
CA ARG A 311 -46.91 -7.47 25.38
C ARG A 311 -48.20 -6.69 25.18
N ARG A 312 -48.77 -6.14 26.26
CA ARG A 312 -49.95 -5.26 26.19
C ARG A 312 -49.62 -3.98 25.45
N THR A 313 -48.47 -3.38 25.73
CA THR A 313 -48.06 -2.11 25.10
C THR A 313 -47.73 -2.25 23.62
N VAL A 314 -47.14 -3.39 23.23
CA VAL A 314 -46.70 -3.64 21.85
C VAL A 314 -47.77 -4.33 21.01
N GLY A 315 -48.82 -4.87 21.64
CA GLY A 315 -49.94 -5.54 20.97
C GLY A 315 -49.77 -7.05 20.75
N SER A 316 -48.59 -7.60 21.04
CA SER A 316 -48.29 -9.02 20.82
C SER A 316 -49.01 -9.98 21.79
N LEU A 317 -49.82 -9.47 22.72
CA LEU A 317 -50.61 -10.30 23.64
C LEU A 317 -51.68 -11.12 22.89
N ALA A 318 -52.24 -10.58 21.81
CA ALA A 318 -53.26 -11.26 21.01
C ALA A 318 -52.71 -12.52 20.32
N ASP A 319 -51.43 -12.47 19.90
CA ASP A 319 -50.78 -13.52 19.11
C ASP A 319 -50.12 -14.61 20.01
N TYR A 320 -49.36 -14.19 21.04
CA TYR A 320 -48.62 -15.12 21.89
C TYR A 320 -49.32 -15.51 23.20
N GLY A 321 -50.41 -14.83 23.54
CA GLY A 321 -51.14 -15.02 24.79
C GLY A 321 -50.29 -14.80 26.05
N VAL A 322 -50.79 -15.33 27.16
CA VAL A 322 -50.14 -15.27 28.49
C VAL A 322 -49.21 -16.45 28.75
N ASP A 323 -49.26 -17.49 27.93
CA ASP A 323 -48.61 -18.78 28.19
C ASP A 323 -47.12 -18.81 27.80
N ASN A 324 -46.71 -17.97 26.84
CA ASN A 324 -45.36 -18.01 26.29
C ASN A 324 -44.37 -17.12 27.06
N LEU A 325 -44.20 -17.27 28.37
CA LEU A 325 -43.33 -16.39 29.19
C LEU A 325 -41.82 -16.64 29.00
N GLY A 326 -41.45 -17.70 28.27
CA GLY A 326 -40.06 -18.12 28.03
C GLY A 326 -39.67 -19.36 28.85
N LYS A 327 -38.65 -20.09 28.39
CA LYS A 327 -38.23 -21.40 28.97
C LYS A 327 -37.89 -21.34 30.47
N GLN A 328 -37.58 -20.15 30.99
CA GLN A 328 -37.22 -19.92 32.40
C GLN A 328 -38.45 -19.85 33.33
N TYR A 329 -39.64 -19.57 32.80
CA TYR A 329 -40.86 -19.34 33.60
C TYR A 329 -41.92 -20.43 33.37
N THR A 330 -41.51 -21.64 32.99
CA THR A 330 -42.42 -22.79 32.74
C THR A 330 -43.18 -23.25 33.99
N HIS A 331 -42.73 -22.87 35.18
CA HIS A 331 -43.38 -23.14 36.46
C HIS A 331 -44.56 -22.20 36.77
N VAL A 332 -44.73 -21.13 35.97
CA VAL A 332 -45.85 -20.18 36.11
C VAL A 332 -47.04 -20.71 35.32
N SER A 333 -48.13 -21.06 36.00
CA SER A 333 -49.34 -21.52 35.33
C SER A 333 -50.07 -20.37 34.62
N ARG A 334 -50.82 -20.70 33.57
CA ARG A 334 -51.69 -19.77 32.84
C ARG A 334 -52.59 -18.96 33.76
N GLU A 335 -53.22 -19.61 34.73
CA GLU A 335 -54.08 -18.96 35.73
C GLU A 335 -53.34 -17.93 36.58
N THR A 336 -52.08 -18.23 36.93
CA THR A 336 -51.22 -17.34 37.72
C THR A 336 -50.82 -16.11 36.88
N ALA A 337 -50.51 -16.31 35.60
CA ALA A 337 -50.21 -15.22 34.66
C ALA A 337 -51.44 -14.32 34.40
N LEU A 338 -52.65 -14.91 34.33
CA LEU A 338 -53.90 -14.15 34.18
C LEU A 338 -54.17 -13.23 35.38
N LYS A 339 -53.93 -13.67 36.61
CA LYS A 339 -54.04 -12.81 37.81
C LYS A 339 -53.08 -11.62 37.75
N GLY A 340 -51.85 -11.84 37.27
CA GLY A 340 -50.89 -10.77 37.01
C GLY A 340 -51.37 -9.80 35.93
N LEU A 341 -51.97 -10.31 34.85
CA LEU A 341 -52.53 -9.52 33.77
C LEU A 341 -53.73 -8.66 34.22
N GLU A 342 -54.65 -9.24 35.01
CA GLU A 342 -55.79 -8.52 35.60
C GLU A 342 -55.33 -7.37 36.50
N TRP A 343 -54.33 -7.63 37.35
CA TRP A 343 -53.73 -6.58 38.17
C TRP A 343 -53.12 -5.46 37.32
N LEU A 344 -52.41 -5.81 36.24
CA LEU A 344 -51.83 -4.82 35.31
C LEU A 344 -52.91 -4.01 34.58
N ARG A 345 -54.04 -4.62 34.22
CA ARG A 345 -55.18 -3.92 33.60
C ARG A 345 -55.83 -2.93 34.55
N ALA A 346 -55.96 -3.29 35.82
CA ALA A 346 -56.49 -2.42 36.86
C ALA A 346 -55.53 -1.26 37.20
N LYS A 347 -54.23 -1.52 37.25
CA LYS A 347 -53.21 -0.54 37.65
C LYS A 347 -52.75 0.37 36.49
N TYR A 348 -52.61 -0.18 35.29
CA TYR A 348 -52.17 0.52 34.08
C TYR A 348 -53.18 0.28 32.94
N PRO A 349 -54.24 1.10 32.83
CA PRO A 349 -55.21 1.00 31.76
C PRO A 349 -54.56 1.41 30.43
N ILE A 350 -54.61 0.52 29.46
CA ILE A 350 -54.08 0.72 28.11
C ILE A 350 -55.12 0.16 27.14
N ASP A 351 -55.29 0.82 26.00
CA ASP A 351 -56.10 0.32 24.90
C ASP A 351 -55.37 -0.84 24.20
N GLU A 352 -55.56 -2.05 24.73
CA GLU A 352 -54.96 -3.27 24.20
C GLU A 352 -55.46 -3.61 22.79
N ALA A 353 -56.67 -3.17 22.42
CA ALA A 353 -57.27 -3.45 21.11
C ALA A 353 -56.53 -2.68 20.00
N ARG A 354 -56.29 -1.38 20.20
CA ARG A 354 -55.51 -0.57 19.26
C ARG A 354 -54.05 -1.03 19.15
N ALA A 355 -53.42 -1.40 20.28
CA ALA A 355 -52.06 -1.95 20.25
C ALA A 355 -51.99 -3.26 19.44
N ALA A 356 -52.99 -4.14 19.60
CA ALA A 356 -53.08 -5.38 18.84
C ALA A 356 -53.30 -5.15 17.33
N GLU A 357 -54.06 -4.11 16.95
CA GLU A 357 -54.24 -3.72 15.54
C GLU A 357 -52.92 -3.28 14.90
N GLU A 358 -52.17 -2.39 15.55
CA GLU A 358 -50.86 -1.94 15.05
C GLU A 358 -49.85 -3.09 14.96
N TRP A 359 -49.93 -4.07 15.87
CA TRP A 359 -49.11 -5.28 15.83
C TRP A 359 -49.47 -6.15 14.62
N ALA A 360 -50.76 -6.40 14.42
CA ALA A 360 -51.25 -7.19 13.30
C ALA A 360 -50.89 -6.56 11.94
N GLU A 361 -50.98 -5.23 11.80
CA GLU A 361 -50.57 -4.53 10.58
C GLU A 361 -49.07 -4.65 10.31
N LYS A 362 -48.22 -4.48 11.34
CA LYS A 362 -46.76 -4.63 11.20
C LYS A 362 -46.36 -6.06 10.84
N GLU A 363 -46.98 -7.05 11.47
CA GLU A 363 -46.68 -8.46 11.21
C GLU A 363 -47.19 -8.89 9.82
N ALA A 364 -48.38 -8.43 9.42
CA ALA A 364 -48.91 -8.66 8.07
C ALA A 364 -48.02 -8.04 6.99
N ASN A 365 -47.53 -6.80 7.20
CA ASN A 365 -46.59 -6.15 6.28
C ASN A 365 -45.25 -6.89 6.20
N ARG A 366 -44.76 -7.41 7.34
CA ARG A 366 -43.53 -8.21 7.38
C ARG A 366 -43.70 -9.53 6.64
N ILE A 367 -44.79 -10.27 6.90
CA ILE A 367 -45.10 -11.53 6.22
C ILE A 367 -45.28 -11.28 4.72
N ALA A 368 -45.99 -10.22 4.31
CA ALA A 368 -46.13 -9.86 2.90
C ALA A 368 -44.79 -9.59 2.21
N TYR A 369 -43.86 -8.92 2.89
CA TYR A 369 -42.51 -8.69 2.38
C TYR A 369 -41.66 -9.97 2.30
N GLU A 370 -41.76 -10.84 3.31
CA GLU A 370 -41.08 -12.15 3.31
C GLU A 370 -41.66 -13.09 2.24
N LEU A 371 -42.99 -13.08 2.03
CA LEU A 371 -43.65 -13.81 0.96
C LEU A 371 -43.23 -13.30 -0.42
N TRP A 372 -43.12 -11.97 -0.57
CA TRP A 372 -42.61 -11.33 -1.80
C TRP A 372 -41.17 -11.74 -2.12
N LEU A 373 -40.32 -11.92 -1.11
CA LEU A 373 -38.95 -12.42 -1.27
C LEU A 373 -38.89 -13.94 -1.53
N ALA A 374 -39.89 -14.69 -1.08
CA ALA A 374 -39.92 -16.14 -1.14
C ALA A 374 -40.66 -16.71 -2.37
N ASP A 375 -41.32 -15.87 -3.17
CA ASP A 375 -42.07 -16.29 -4.35
C ASP A 375 -41.13 -16.73 -5.49
N PRO A 376 -41.11 -18.03 -5.85
CA PRO A 376 -40.21 -18.58 -6.88
C PRO A 376 -40.49 -18.07 -8.30
N GLU A 377 -41.64 -17.43 -8.56
CA GLU A 377 -42.01 -16.96 -9.90
C GLU A 377 -41.40 -15.58 -10.28
N THR A 378 -40.68 -14.93 -9.38
CA THR A 378 -39.99 -13.65 -9.64
C THR A 378 -38.69 -13.79 -10.48
N GLU A 379 -38.28 -15.01 -10.84
CA GLU A 379 -37.19 -15.26 -11.80
C GLU A 379 -37.64 -15.32 -13.28
N SER A 380 -38.94 -15.23 -13.60
CA SER A 380 -39.39 -15.20 -14.99
C SER A 380 -39.60 -13.77 -15.52
N LYS A 381 -38.76 -13.41 -16.48
CA LYS A 381 -38.65 -12.10 -17.14
C LYS A 381 -39.91 -11.64 -17.93
N TYR A 382 -41.02 -12.38 -17.96
CA TYR A 382 -42.22 -12.01 -18.73
C TYR A 382 -43.51 -12.66 -18.20
N LYS A 383 -44.03 -12.17 -17.07
CA LYS A 383 -45.48 -12.18 -16.84
C LYS A 383 -45.90 -10.85 -16.23
N ASP A 384 -46.66 -10.11 -17.03
CA ASP A 384 -47.26 -8.83 -16.68
C ASP A 384 -48.18 -8.99 -15.45
N PRO A 385 -47.88 -8.34 -14.30
CA PRO A 385 -48.70 -8.43 -13.09
C PRO A 385 -50.18 -8.07 -13.34
N ALA A 386 -50.45 -7.21 -14.32
CA ALA A 386 -51.79 -6.82 -14.71
C ALA A 386 -52.57 -7.96 -15.41
N ARG A 387 -51.88 -8.90 -16.07
CA ARG A 387 -52.53 -10.10 -16.64
C ARG A 387 -52.88 -11.12 -15.56
N ALA A 388 -51.96 -11.35 -14.62
CA ALA A 388 -52.20 -12.23 -13.48
C ALA A 388 -53.37 -11.70 -12.61
N PHE A 389 -53.46 -10.38 -12.42
CA PHE A 389 -54.58 -9.73 -11.75
C PHE A 389 -55.90 -9.89 -12.50
N ARG A 390 -55.92 -9.67 -13.83
CA ARG A 390 -57.13 -9.89 -14.65
C ARG A 390 -57.64 -11.33 -14.57
N GLU A 391 -56.74 -12.30 -14.69
CA GLU A 391 -57.09 -13.73 -14.57
C GLU A 391 -57.56 -14.11 -13.16
N GLN A 392 -57.00 -13.48 -12.12
CA GLN A 392 -57.42 -13.70 -10.74
C GLN A 392 -58.78 -13.06 -10.45
N MET A 393 -59.01 -11.83 -10.91
CA MET A 393 -60.31 -11.16 -10.80
C MET A 393 -61.41 -11.94 -11.55
N GLU A 394 -61.11 -12.43 -12.75
CA GLU A 394 -62.05 -13.28 -13.51
C GLU A 394 -62.36 -14.60 -12.78
N LYS A 395 -61.36 -15.21 -12.13
CA LYS A 395 -61.57 -16.41 -11.30
C LYS A 395 -62.42 -16.14 -10.08
N GLU A 396 -62.16 -15.06 -9.35
CA GLU A 396 -62.93 -14.66 -8.17
C GLU A 396 -64.38 -14.29 -8.55
N GLU A 397 -64.58 -13.60 -9.67
CA GLU A 397 -65.91 -13.30 -10.22
C GLU A 397 -66.66 -14.60 -10.58
N GLN A 398 -65.99 -15.57 -11.22
CA GLN A 398 -66.57 -16.87 -11.55
C GLN A 398 -66.89 -17.71 -10.31
N GLU A 399 -66.05 -17.67 -9.27
CA GLU A 399 -66.32 -18.31 -7.98
C GLU A 399 -67.50 -17.67 -7.27
N ARG A 400 -67.63 -16.35 -7.32
CA ARG A 400 -68.76 -15.61 -6.75
C ARG A 400 -70.07 -15.97 -7.45
N ILE A 401 -70.05 -16.05 -8.80
CA ILE A 401 -71.20 -16.50 -9.60
C ILE A 401 -71.54 -17.97 -9.29
N ARG A 402 -70.53 -18.83 -9.07
CA ARG A 402 -70.75 -20.22 -8.64
C ARG A 402 -71.36 -20.32 -7.25
N GLN A 403 -70.85 -19.53 -6.30
CA GLN A 403 -71.37 -19.48 -4.93
C GLN A 403 -72.80 -18.95 -4.91
N GLU A 404 -73.11 -17.87 -5.64
CA GLU A 404 -74.48 -17.36 -5.76
C GLU A 404 -75.43 -18.39 -6.40
N ALA A 405 -74.96 -19.18 -7.36
CA ALA A 405 -75.71 -20.27 -7.98
C ALA A 405 -75.92 -21.49 -7.06
N GLU A 406 -74.95 -21.79 -6.18
CA GLU A 406 -75.06 -22.82 -5.15
C GLU A 406 -75.92 -22.38 -3.96
N ASP A 407 -75.83 -21.10 -3.57
CA ASP A 407 -76.62 -20.47 -2.50
C ASP A 407 -78.11 -20.37 -2.86
N GLN A 408 -78.45 -20.17 -4.14
CA GLN A 408 -79.85 -20.28 -4.60
C GLN A 408 -80.40 -21.72 -4.50
N LYS A 409 -79.52 -22.73 -4.39
CA LYS A 409 -79.90 -24.15 -4.35
C LYS A 409 -79.97 -24.73 -2.94
N ILE A 410 -79.31 -24.09 -1.97
CA ILE A 410 -79.21 -24.54 -0.58
C ILE A 410 -79.56 -23.36 0.34
N GLY A 411 -80.84 -23.27 0.75
CA GLY A 411 -81.30 -22.25 1.68
C GLY A 411 -80.76 -22.44 3.10
N ILE A 412 -79.52 -22.01 3.34
CA ILE A 412 -78.89 -21.96 4.66
C ILE A 412 -78.40 -20.53 4.92
N LEU A 413 -78.83 -19.95 6.04
CA LEU A 413 -78.40 -18.64 6.55
C LEU A 413 -76.88 -18.61 6.78
N HIS A 414 -76.17 -17.81 6.00
CA HIS A 414 -74.77 -17.46 6.27
C HIS A 414 -74.69 -16.20 7.15
N ALA A 415 -73.83 -16.22 8.16
CA ALA A 415 -73.36 -15.00 8.81
C ALA A 415 -72.44 -14.27 7.81
N GLY A 416 -72.84 -13.08 7.37
CA GLY A 416 -72.05 -12.27 6.43
C GLY A 416 -70.65 -11.96 6.97
N LYS A 417 -69.70 -11.75 6.04
CA LYS A 417 -68.32 -11.33 6.36
C LYS A 417 -68.33 -10.15 7.32
N SER A 418 -67.44 -10.20 8.31
CA SER A 418 -67.31 -9.13 9.31
C SER A 418 -66.94 -7.80 8.63
N GLN A 419 -67.42 -6.67 9.14
CA GLN A 419 -66.99 -5.31 8.70
C GLN A 419 -65.45 -5.17 8.68
N PHE A 420 -64.75 -5.95 9.51
CA PHE A 420 -63.30 -6.05 9.53
C PHE A 420 -62.73 -6.75 8.29
N GLU A 421 -63.34 -7.83 7.83
CA GLU A 421 -62.91 -8.58 6.63
C GLU A 421 -63.14 -7.77 5.36
N LEU A 422 -64.25 -7.02 5.29
CA LEU A 422 -64.56 -6.13 4.18
C LEU A 422 -63.51 -5.02 4.02
N ASN A 423 -63.08 -4.40 5.13
CA ASN A 423 -62.04 -3.35 5.08
C ASN A 423 -60.66 -3.89 4.66
N ILE A 424 -60.34 -5.15 4.97
CA ILE A 424 -59.08 -5.77 4.53
C ILE A 424 -59.12 -6.09 3.04
N GLU A 425 -60.25 -6.60 2.53
CA GLU A 425 -60.44 -6.85 1.10
C GLU A 425 -60.35 -5.54 0.29
N GLU A 426 -60.98 -4.46 0.78
CA GLU A 426 -60.95 -3.16 0.13
C GLU A 426 -59.54 -2.55 0.07
N LYS A 427 -58.77 -2.62 1.16
CA LYS A 427 -57.37 -2.15 1.18
C LYS A 427 -56.45 -2.98 0.28
N ARG A 428 -56.66 -4.30 0.19
CA ARG A 428 -55.91 -5.16 -0.74
C ARG A 428 -56.19 -4.77 -2.18
N ARG A 429 -57.46 -4.56 -2.53
CA ARG A 429 -57.88 -4.13 -3.86
C ARG A 429 -57.25 -2.80 -4.27
N ALA A 430 -57.29 -1.78 -3.40
CA ALA A 430 -56.69 -0.48 -3.68
C ALA A 430 -55.18 -0.56 -3.94
N ARG A 431 -54.46 -1.40 -3.18
CA ARG A 431 -53.01 -1.59 -3.34
C ARG A 431 -52.66 -2.29 -4.65
N LEU A 432 -53.48 -3.26 -5.07
CA LEU A 432 -53.33 -3.95 -6.36
C LEU A 432 -53.65 -3.02 -7.54
N GLU A 433 -54.70 -2.20 -7.43
CA GLU A 433 -55.06 -1.20 -8.45
C GLU A 433 -53.94 -0.16 -8.67
N GLU A 434 -53.26 0.27 -7.61
CA GLU A 434 -52.11 1.17 -7.72
C GLU A 434 -50.90 0.50 -8.41
N ILE A 435 -50.64 -0.78 -8.09
CA ILE A 435 -49.58 -1.56 -8.76
C ILE A 435 -49.88 -1.70 -10.25
N THR A 436 -51.15 -1.96 -10.63
CA THR A 436 -51.56 -2.04 -12.03
C THR A 436 -51.41 -0.70 -12.76
N ARG A 437 -51.79 0.42 -12.13
CA ARG A 437 -51.62 1.75 -12.75
C ARG A 437 -50.16 2.06 -13.04
N ILE A 438 -49.25 1.75 -12.10
CA ILE A 438 -47.81 1.96 -12.29
C ILE A 438 -47.27 1.09 -13.43
N ALA A 439 -47.77 -0.14 -13.59
CA ALA A 439 -47.39 -1.02 -14.69
C ALA A 439 -47.87 -0.48 -16.06
N GLU A 440 -49.12 -0.01 -16.15
CA GLU A 440 -49.68 0.58 -17.36
C GLU A 440 -48.93 1.86 -17.78
N GLU A 441 -48.59 2.73 -16.82
CA GLU A 441 -47.76 3.92 -17.09
C GLU A 441 -46.37 3.56 -17.63
N LYS A 442 -45.80 2.45 -17.15
CA LYS A 442 -44.50 1.96 -17.62
C LYS A 442 -44.60 1.40 -19.04
N GLU A 443 -45.65 0.65 -19.36
CA GLU A 443 -45.90 0.12 -20.70
C GLU A 443 -46.14 1.26 -21.71
N GLN A 444 -46.89 2.30 -21.32
CA GLN A 444 -47.07 3.50 -22.16
C GLN A 444 -45.72 4.17 -22.47
N LYS A 445 -44.86 4.35 -21.47
CA LYS A 445 -43.52 4.95 -21.68
C LYS A 445 -42.62 4.09 -22.57
N GLU A 446 -42.71 2.77 -22.48
CA GLU A 446 -41.99 1.86 -23.37
C GLU A 446 -42.48 1.97 -24.82
N ARG A 447 -43.79 2.04 -25.04
CA ARG A 447 -44.37 2.30 -26.39
C ARG A 447 -43.93 3.65 -26.95
N GLU A 448 -43.97 4.72 -26.15
CA GLU A 448 -43.46 6.04 -26.57
C GLU A 448 -41.97 6.00 -26.92
N MET A 449 -41.16 5.21 -26.21
CA MET A 449 -39.74 5.03 -26.54
C MET A 449 -39.55 4.25 -27.84
N GLU A 450 -40.36 3.22 -28.10
CA GLU A 450 -40.33 2.48 -29.36
C GLU A 450 -40.76 3.33 -30.55
N GLU A 451 -41.78 4.18 -30.40
CA GLU A 451 -42.18 5.15 -31.41
C GLU A 451 -41.05 6.16 -31.71
N LYS A 452 -40.37 6.66 -30.67
CA LYS A 452 -39.19 7.54 -30.82
C LYS A 452 -38.01 6.83 -31.50
N LEU A 453 -37.80 5.53 -31.27
CA LEU A 453 -36.80 4.72 -32.01
C LEU A 453 -37.20 4.51 -33.47
N ALA A 454 -38.47 4.23 -33.73
CA ALA A 454 -39.00 4.04 -35.07
C ALA A 454 -38.87 5.30 -35.94
N SER A 455 -38.86 6.49 -35.33
CA SER A 455 -38.61 7.76 -36.01
C SER A 455 -37.19 7.90 -36.59
N GLY A 456 -36.22 7.06 -36.18
CA GLY A 456 -34.85 7.05 -36.69
C GLY A 456 -33.95 8.20 -36.22
N GLU A 457 -34.50 9.21 -35.55
CA GLU A 457 -33.75 10.36 -35.00
C GLU A 457 -33.04 10.02 -33.66
N TRP A 458 -33.47 8.94 -33.00
CA TRP A 458 -33.03 8.54 -31.65
C TRP A 458 -32.44 7.12 -31.65
N VAL A 459 -31.36 6.93 -30.90
CA VAL A 459 -30.63 5.65 -30.76
C VAL A 459 -30.60 5.24 -29.28
N ARG A 460 -30.65 3.93 -28.99
CA ARG A 460 -30.54 3.43 -27.60
C ARG A 460 -29.14 3.69 -27.01
N THR A 461 -29.08 3.96 -25.72
CA THR A 461 -27.82 4.07 -24.96
C THR A 461 -27.04 2.75 -24.96
N PRO A 462 -25.71 2.76 -24.74
CA PRO A 462 -24.91 1.52 -24.66
C PRO A 462 -25.35 0.57 -23.55
N THR A 463 -26.00 1.10 -22.50
CA THR A 463 -26.62 0.32 -21.41
C THR A 463 -28.00 -0.24 -21.78
N GLY A 464 -28.55 0.12 -22.95
CA GLY A 464 -29.76 -0.45 -23.55
C GLY A 464 -31.08 0.09 -22.99
N THR A 465 -31.04 0.99 -22.00
CA THR A 465 -32.20 1.38 -21.19
C THR A 465 -32.89 2.68 -21.59
N GLN A 466 -32.25 3.54 -22.40
CA GLN A 466 -32.75 4.91 -22.71
C GLN A 466 -32.41 5.34 -24.14
N LEU A 467 -32.98 6.46 -24.60
CA LEU A 467 -32.79 7.04 -25.94
C LEU A 467 -31.86 8.27 -25.93
N MET A 468 -31.02 8.40 -26.96
CA MET A 468 -30.16 9.58 -27.20
C MET A 468 -30.18 9.99 -28.68
N LYS A 469 -29.96 11.27 -28.97
CA LYS A 469 -29.65 11.70 -30.35
C LYS A 469 -28.18 11.42 -30.68
N PRO A 470 -27.84 11.00 -31.91
CA PRO A 470 -26.46 10.78 -32.32
C PRO A 470 -25.59 12.03 -32.11
N GLY A 471 -24.61 11.96 -31.20
CA GLY A 471 -23.64 13.04 -30.94
C GLY A 471 -23.83 13.83 -29.62
N GLN A 472 -24.90 13.61 -28.86
CA GLN A 472 -25.08 14.22 -27.54
C GLN A 472 -24.35 13.44 -26.43
N THR A 473 -23.66 14.16 -25.54
CA THR A 473 -22.90 13.57 -24.40
C THR A 473 -23.62 13.69 -23.05
N THR A 474 -24.78 14.35 -23.02
CA THR A 474 -25.64 14.48 -21.85
C THR A 474 -26.95 13.71 -22.08
N TYR A 475 -27.43 13.05 -21.02
CA TYR A 475 -28.73 12.38 -21.02
C TYR A 475 -29.63 13.06 -19.98
N ILE A 476 -30.93 13.08 -20.29
CA ILE A 476 -31.97 13.62 -19.42
C ILE A 476 -32.58 12.44 -18.67
N ASP A 477 -32.55 12.48 -17.34
CA ASP A 477 -33.17 11.48 -16.47
C ASP A 477 -34.69 11.40 -16.69
N VAL A 478 -35.33 10.33 -16.25
CA VAL A 478 -36.79 10.10 -16.28
C VAL A 478 -37.59 11.25 -15.63
N PHE A 479 -36.93 12.02 -14.76
CA PHE A 479 -37.46 13.23 -14.09
C PHE A 479 -37.09 14.55 -14.79
N GLY A 480 -36.58 14.55 -16.02
CA GLY A 480 -36.25 15.77 -16.76
C GLY A 480 -34.95 16.47 -16.33
N ARG A 481 -34.11 15.83 -15.50
CA ARG A 481 -32.85 16.42 -15.01
C ARG A 481 -31.67 15.98 -15.88
N GLU A 482 -30.89 16.94 -16.40
CA GLU A 482 -29.69 16.66 -17.18
C GLU A 482 -28.61 16.04 -16.25
N GLN A 483 -28.26 14.77 -16.47
CA GLN A 483 -27.18 14.13 -15.73
C GLN A 483 -25.85 14.35 -16.47
N VAL A 484 -25.00 15.20 -15.88
CA VAL A 484 -23.59 15.27 -16.23
C VAL A 484 -22.93 13.99 -15.69
N SER A 485 -22.16 13.27 -16.51
CA SER A 485 -21.47 12.07 -16.03
C SER A 485 -20.60 12.43 -14.81
N ARG A 486 -20.68 11.65 -13.73
CA ARG A 486 -19.88 11.87 -12.51
C ARG A 486 -18.39 12.11 -12.80
N ARG A 487 -17.86 11.41 -13.82
CA ARG A 487 -16.48 11.59 -14.29
C ARG A 487 -16.24 12.96 -14.94
N LYS A 488 -17.19 13.50 -15.71
CA LYS A 488 -17.10 14.85 -16.30
C LYS A 488 -17.23 15.93 -15.22
N GLU A 489 -18.08 15.72 -14.22
CA GLU A 489 -18.16 16.61 -13.05
C GLU A 489 -16.86 16.60 -12.23
N GLU A 490 -16.31 15.42 -11.94
CA GLU A 490 -15.01 15.28 -11.28
C GLU A 490 -13.89 15.93 -12.11
N MET A 491 -13.88 15.72 -13.43
CA MET A 491 -12.91 16.34 -14.34
C MET A 491 -13.04 17.87 -14.35
N GLU A 492 -14.26 18.40 -14.39
CA GLU A 492 -14.51 19.85 -14.34
C GLU A 492 -14.10 20.44 -12.99
N LYS A 493 -14.36 19.72 -11.89
CA LYS A 493 -13.90 20.09 -10.55
C LYS A 493 -12.37 20.19 -10.50
N TYR A 494 -11.65 19.20 -11.01
CA TYR A 494 -10.17 19.24 -11.02
C TYR A 494 -9.62 20.23 -12.04
N ASN A 495 -10.31 20.47 -13.16
CA ASN A 495 -9.97 21.54 -14.10
C ASN A 495 -10.09 22.92 -13.45
N LYS A 496 -11.19 23.20 -12.74
CA LYS A 496 -11.36 24.43 -11.97
C LYS A 496 -10.31 24.55 -10.87
N ALA A 497 -10.00 23.47 -10.16
CA ALA A 497 -8.95 23.47 -9.14
C ALA A 497 -7.52 23.64 -9.71
N ALA A 498 -7.31 23.27 -10.98
CA ALA A 498 -6.03 23.41 -11.67
C ALA A 498 -5.87 24.79 -12.35
N GLN A 499 -6.94 25.57 -12.50
CA GLN A 499 -6.87 26.95 -12.95
C GLN A 499 -6.11 27.78 -11.91
N VAL A 500 -5.00 28.40 -12.34
CA VAL A 500 -4.12 29.18 -11.45
C VAL A 500 -4.57 30.63 -11.33
N THR A 501 -5.33 31.13 -12.31
CA THR A 501 -5.80 32.52 -12.40
C THR A 501 -7.27 32.55 -12.82
N ASP A 502 -8.04 33.46 -12.21
CA ASP A 502 -9.45 33.70 -12.58
C ASP A 502 -9.61 34.58 -13.83
N ALA A 503 -8.51 35.14 -14.34
CA ALA A 503 -8.49 35.98 -15.54
C ALA A 503 -8.91 35.16 -16.77
N LYS A 504 -9.93 35.65 -17.51
CA LYS A 504 -10.47 34.97 -18.68
C LYS A 504 -9.85 35.45 -19.98
N THR A 505 -9.36 36.70 -19.99
CA THR A 505 -8.70 37.29 -21.16
C THR A 505 -7.20 37.47 -20.93
N PRO A 506 -6.37 37.40 -21.99
CA PRO A 506 -4.94 37.70 -21.89
C PRO A 506 -4.67 39.12 -21.36
N GLU A 507 -5.55 40.08 -21.66
CA GLU A 507 -5.45 41.48 -21.23
C GLU A 507 -5.69 41.64 -19.73
N GLU A 508 -6.69 40.96 -19.17
CA GLU A 508 -6.92 40.91 -17.71
C GLU A 508 -5.73 40.30 -16.97
N LEU A 509 -5.14 39.25 -17.55
CA LEU A 509 -3.99 38.55 -16.97
C LEU A 509 -2.73 39.45 -16.95
N LEU A 510 -2.52 40.21 -18.03
CA LEU A 510 -1.46 41.21 -18.12
C LEU A 510 -1.69 42.40 -17.17
N ALA A 511 -2.93 42.81 -16.95
CA ALA A 511 -3.27 43.91 -16.06
C ALA A 511 -3.02 43.58 -14.58
N GLN A 512 -3.08 42.29 -14.20
CA GLN A 512 -2.86 41.83 -12.83
C GLN A 512 -1.38 41.82 -12.41
N THR A 513 -0.44 41.79 -13.35
CA THR A 513 0.99 41.60 -13.03
C THR A 513 1.89 42.52 -13.86
N THR A 514 2.86 43.15 -13.20
CA THR A 514 3.85 43.97 -13.91
C THR A 514 4.86 43.10 -14.65
N LEU A 515 5.53 43.67 -15.66
CA LEU A 515 6.59 42.98 -16.40
C LEU A 515 7.75 42.57 -15.48
N THR A 516 8.08 43.44 -14.51
CA THR A 516 9.15 43.21 -13.53
C THR A 516 8.82 42.03 -12.61
N GLU A 517 7.60 41.94 -12.11
CA GLU A 517 7.14 40.82 -11.25
C GLU A 517 7.15 39.48 -11.97
N ARG A 518 6.94 39.48 -13.29
CA ARG A 518 6.97 38.27 -14.12
C ARG A 518 8.39 37.82 -14.45
N LEU A 519 9.27 38.74 -14.83
CA LEU A 519 10.61 38.40 -15.33
C LEU A 519 11.62 38.19 -14.19
N VAL A 520 11.69 39.11 -13.23
CA VAL A 520 12.81 39.17 -12.26
C VAL A 520 12.92 37.91 -11.38
N PRO A 521 11.84 37.41 -10.74
CA PRO A 521 11.96 36.25 -9.86
C PRO A 521 12.46 34.99 -10.58
N MET A 522 12.02 34.80 -11.82
CA MET A 522 12.45 33.66 -12.63
C MET A 522 13.88 33.83 -13.14
N THR A 523 14.27 35.04 -13.57
CA THR A 523 15.65 35.33 -13.97
C THR A 523 16.65 35.10 -12.83
N VAL A 524 16.34 35.56 -11.62
CA VAL A 524 17.17 35.33 -10.43
C VAL A 524 17.28 33.84 -10.12
N PHE A 525 16.16 33.12 -10.15
CA PHE A 525 16.15 31.68 -9.89
C PHE A 525 16.94 30.88 -10.93
N VAL A 526 16.82 31.23 -12.21
CA VAL A 526 17.60 30.59 -13.28
C VAL A 526 19.08 30.90 -13.11
N ALA A 527 19.47 32.13 -12.75
CA ALA A 527 20.88 32.46 -12.47
C ALA A 527 21.46 31.63 -11.31
N VAL A 528 20.69 31.44 -10.22
CA VAL A 528 21.08 30.56 -9.12
C VAL A 528 21.18 29.11 -9.58
N THR A 529 20.23 28.65 -10.40
CA THR A 529 20.24 27.29 -10.97
C THR A 529 21.47 27.05 -11.83
N LEU A 530 21.87 28.02 -12.65
CA LEU A 530 23.09 27.97 -13.46
C LEU A 530 24.34 27.87 -12.58
N ALA A 531 24.43 28.68 -11.52
CA ALA A 531 25.55 28.63 -10.58
C ALA A 531 25.65 27.28 -9.86
N LEU A 532 24.51 26.71 -9.44
CA LEU A 532 24.44 25.39 -8.83
C LEU A 532 24.80 24.28 -9.82
N CYS A 533 24.33 24.36 -11.06
CA CYS A 533 24.68 23.41 -12.11
C CYS A 533 26.17 23.46 -12.47
N TRP A 534 26.73 24.67 -12.51
CA TRP A 534 28.17 24.88 -12.71
C TRP A 534 28.99 24.29 -11.55
N ALA A 535 28.59 24.58 -10.30
CA ALA A 535 29.25 24.01 -9.12
C ALA A 535 29.15 22.48 -9.11
N PHE A 536 27.97 21.94 -9.40
CA PHE A 536 27.78 20.49 -9.53
C PHE A 536 28.69 19.91 -10.61
N ALA A 537 28.75 20.51 -11.79
CA ALA A 537 29.62 20.03 -12.86
C ALA A 537 31.12 20.00 -12.48
N HIS A 538 31.58 20.93 -11.63
CA HIS A 538 32.99 21.02 -11.20
C HIS A 538 33.35 20.10 -10.04
N TYR A 539 32.46 19.96 -9.06
CA TYR A 539 32.74 19.24 -7.82
C TYR A 539 32.16 17.82 -7.79
N TYR A 540 31.36 17.43 -8.79
CA TYR A 540 30.77 16.11 -8.84
C TYR A 540 31.81 15.02 -9.09
N MET A 541 31.93 14.09 -8.14
CA MET A 541 32.66 12.84 -8.29
C MET A 541 31.67 11.67 -8.30
N PRO A 542 31.75 10.76 -9.28
CA PRO A 542 30.84 9.62 -9.33
C PRO A 542 31.10 8.68 -8.14
N PRO A 543 30.05 8.22 -7.43
CA PRO A 543 30.22 7.29 -6.32
C PRO A 543 30.80 5.95 -6.80
N SER A 544 31.60 5.30 -5.95
CA SER A 544 32.08 3.93 -6.21
C SER A 544 30.89 2.97 -6.34
N PRO A 545 31.03 1.86 -7.09
CA PRO A 545 29.93 0.91 -7.32
C PRO A 545 29.25 0.42 -6.03
N GLU A 546 30.02 0.31 -4.94
CA GLU A 546 29.57 -0.15 -3.62
C GLU A 546 28.50 0.76 -3.00
N TYR A 547 28.51 2.06 -3.31
CA TYR A 547 27.52 3.03 -2.81
C TYR A 547 26.36 3.29 -3.80
N ARG A 548 26.29 2.56 -4.93
CA ARG A 548 25.22 2.73 -5.91
C ARG A 548 24.03 1.83 -5.57
N LEU A 549 22.81 2.38 -5.73
CA LEU A 549 21.58 1.60 -5.63
C LEU A 549 21.56 0.41 -6.62
N PHE A 550 22.23 0.57 -7.76
CA PHE A 550 22.46 -0.48 -8.76
C PHE A 550 23.96 -0.54 -9.09
N PRO A 551 24.74 -1.37 -8.36
CA PRO A 551 26.20 -1.47 -8.53
C PRO A 551 26.62 -1.94 -9.93
N ASP A 552 25.81 -2.78 -10.54
CA ASP A 552 26.05 -3.41 -11.85
C ASP A 552 25.78 -2.47 -13.04
N LEU A 553 25.13 -1.31 -12.83
CA LEU A 553 24.82 -0.37 -13.91
C LEU A 553 25.95 0.66 -14.10
N SER A 554 26.27 0.94 -15.36
CA SER A 554 27.17 2.05 -15.67
C SER A 554 26.55 3.40 -15.20
N PRO A 555 27.37 4.38 -14.76
CA PRO A 555 26.84 5.70 -14.36
C PRO A 555 26.03 6.39 -15.47
N THR A 556 26.40 6.13 -16.73
CA THR A 556 25.70 6.66 -17.91
C THR A 556 24.34 6.01 -18.09
N THR A 557 24.27 4.67 -18.08
CA THR A 557 23.01 3.91 -18.15
C THR A 557 22.07 4.34 -17.02
N ALA A 558 22.60 4.45 -15.79
CA ALA A 558 21.82 4.86 -14.62
C ALA A 558 21.26 6.30 -14.76
N THR A 559 22.03 7.21 -15.35
CA THR A 559 21.60 8.62 -15.52
C THR A 559 20.53 8.75 -16.58
N ILE A 560 20.74 8.16 -17.77
CA ILE A 560 19.75 8.21 -18.86
C ILE A 560 18.49 7.45 -18.46
N GLY A 561 18.63 6.28 -17.84
CA GLY A 561 17.50 5.50 -17.31
C GLY A 561 16.70 6.29 -16.28
N ALA A 562 17.37 6.98 -15.33
CA ALA A 562 16.69 7.82 -14.36
C ALA A 562 15.93 8.98 -15.03
N LEU A 563 16.52 9.67 -16.01
CA LEU A 563 15.84 10.74 -16.74
C LEU A 563 14.59 10.22 -17.47
N VAL A 564 14.69 9.09 -18.18
CA VAL A 564 13.56 8.48 -18.88
C VAL A 564 12.45 8.08 -17.90
N VAL A 565 12.82 7.41 -16.80
CA VAL A 565 11.84 7.00 -15.78
C VAL A 565 11.17 8.21 -15.14
N THR A 566 11.92 9.25 -14.79
CA THR A 566 11.36 10.49 -14.21
C THR A 566 10.35 11.15 -15.15
N ASN A 567 10.69 11.30 -16.44
CA ASN A 567 9.77 11.86 -17.43
C ASN A 567 8.51 10.98 -17.61
N CYS A 568 8.65 9.66 -17.66
CA CYS A 568 7.53 8.74 -17.74
C CYS A 568 6.61 8.80 -16.50
N VAL A 569 7.19 8.87 -15.30
CA VAL A 569 6.41 8.98 -14.04
C VAL A 569 5.63 10.30 -14.00
N ILE A 570 6.25 11.41 -14.39
CA ILE A 570 5.58 12.72 -14.43
C ILE A 570 4.50 12.74 -15.52
N ALA A 571 4.74 12.11 -16.67
CA ALA A 571 3.72 11.94 -17.71
C ALA A 571 2.52 11.09 -17.26
N ILE A 572 2.75 10.05 -16.44
CA ILE A 572 1.67 9.28 -15.79
C ILE A 572 0.93 10.16 -14.77
N GLY A 573 1.63 11.05 -14.07
CA GLY A 573 1.03 12.02 -13.16
C GLY A 573 -0.07 12.86 -13.80
N TRP A 574 0.11 13.27 -15.08
CA TRP A 574 -0.92 13.96 -15.86
C TRP A 574 -2.16 13.12 -16.15
N ARG A 575 -2.12 11.79 -15.96
CA ARG A 575 -3.28 10.88 -16.13
C ARG A 575 -4.10 10.72 -14.85
N ILE A 576 -3.61 11.22 -13.72
CA ILE A 576 -4.26 11.11 -12.41
C ILE A 576 -4.92 12.46 -12.09
N MET A 577 -6.25 12.57 -12.24
CA MET A 577 -7.00 13.84 -12.08
C MET A 577 -6.72 14.57 -10.74
N PRO A 578 -6.63 13.88 -9.59
CA PRO A 578 -6.25 14.54 -8.32
C PRO A 578 -4.90 15.26 -8.33
N LEU A 579 -3.99 14.90 -9.23
CA LEU A 579 -2.67 15.54 -9.33
C LEU A 579 -2.68 16.78 -10.23
N TRP A 580 -3.71 17.03 -11.04
CA TRP A 580 -3.74 18.15 -11.98
C TRP A 580 -3.44 19.52 -11.35
N PRO A 581 -3.98 19.87 -10.16
CA PRO A 581 -3.63 21.12 -9.52
C PRO A 581 -2.14 21.23 -9.17
N LEU A 582 -1.50 20.13 -8.78
CA LEU A 582 -0.06 20.09 -8.52
C LEU A 582 0.74 20.22 -9.83
N MET A 583 0.32 19.49 -10.87
CA MET A 583 1.01 19.42 -12.15
C MET A 583 0.96 20.76 -12.89
N THR A 584 -0.21 21.40 -12.98
CA THR A 584 -0.34 22.73 -13.61
C THR A 584 0.40 23.81 -12.81
N ARG A 585 0.46 23.67 -11.49
CA ARG A 585 1.13 24.64 -10.62
C ARG A 585 2.66 24.63 -10.76
N TYR A 586 3.27 23.45 -10.91
CA TYR A 586 4.72 23.28 -10.84
C TYR A 586 5.38 22.73 -12.11
N PHE A 587 4.70 21.87 -12.86
CA PHE A 587 5.24 21.12 -14.01
C PHE A 587 4.77 21.67 -15.37
N MET A 588 4.06 22.79 -15.38
CA MET A 588 3.63 23.48 -16.59
C MET A 588 4.08 24.93 -16.51
N HIS A 589 4.85 25.38 -17.49
CA HIS A 589 5.25 26.78 -17.58
C HIS A 589 4.24 27.57 -18.41
N VAL A 590 3.84 28.73 -17.90
CA VAL A 590 2.95 29.68 -18.59
C VAL A 590 3.53 31.08 -18.47
N PRO A 591 3.82 31.77 -19.58
CA PRO A 591 4.44 33.10 -19.54
C PRO A 591 3.60 34.18 -18.86
N GLY A 592 2.28 33.98 -18.77
CA GLY A 592 1.37 34.91 -18.10
C GLY A 592 1.46 34.91 -16.58
N TYR A 593 1.68 33.75 -15.95
CA TYR A 593 1.81 33.64 -14.48
C TYR A 593 3.03 32.80 -14.11
N PRO A 594 4.24 33.25 -14.51
CA PRO A 594 5.44 32.45 -14.38
C PRO A 594 5.78 32.23 -12.91
N ARG A 595 6.15 31.00 -12.58
CA ARG A 595 6.73 30.69 -11.27
C ARG A 595 8.14 30.21 -11.46
N ALA A 596 9.05 30.74 -10.64
CA ALA A 596 10.49 30.44 -10.71
C ALA A 596 10.78 28.93 -10.82
N VAL A 597 10.14 28.10 -9.99
CA VAL A 597 10.34 26.64 -9.96
C VAL A 597 9.93 25.95 -11.27
N GLN A 598 8.97 26.50 -12.02
CA GLN A 598 8.53 25.92 -13.29
C GLN A 598 9.64 25.90 -14.34
N SER A 599 10.65 26.78 -14.24
CA SER A 599 11.80 26.81 -15.16
C SER A 599 12.57 25.50 -15.23
N VAL A 600 12.58 24.72 -14.13
CA VAL A 600 13.31 23.45 -14.04
C VAL A 600 12.36 22.26 -14.17
N LEU A 601 11.20 22.31 -13.52
CA LEU A 601 10.30 21.15 -13.45
C LEU A 601 9.53 20.90 -14.76
N ASN A 602 9.26 21.93 -15.55
CA ASN A 602 8.59 21.76 -16.86
C ASN A 602 9.43 20.92 -17.85
N VAL A 603 10.75 20.90 -17.69
CA VAL A 603 11.71 20.13 -18.51
C VAL A 603 11.45 18.63 -18.39
N PHE A 604 10.89 18.19 -17.26
CA PHE A 604 10.61 16.78 -16.99
C PHE A 604 9.14 16.39 -17.25
N SER A 605 8.34 17.27 -17.85
CA SER A 605 6.89 17.16 -17.94
C SER A 605 6.40 17.00 -19.37
N HIS A 606 5.57 15.99 -19.63
CA HIS A 606 4.96 15.75 -20.94
C HIS A 606 3.49 15.39 -20.80
N ILE A 607 2.64 16.08 -21.55
CA ILE A 607 1.18 15.84 -21.57
C ILE A 607 0.80 14.87 -22.70
N GLN A 608 1.44 15.02 -23.87
CA GLN A 608 1.20 14.19 -25.07
C GLN A 608 2.21 13.04 -25.15
N TYR A 609 1.75 11.86 -25.54
CA TYR A 609 2.58 10.65 -25.61
C TYR A 609 3.58 10.71 -26.76
N GLU A 610 3.17 11.29 -27.89
CA GLU A 610 3.97 11.47 -29.09
C GLU A 610 5.17 12.38 -28.79
N HIS A 611 4.92 13.47 -28.04
CA HIS A 611 5.96 14.40 -27.62
C HIS A 611 6.92 13.77 -26.59
N LEU A 612 6.40 12.95 -25.67
CA LEU A 612 7.24 12.18 -24.75
C LEU A 612 8.13 11.20 -25.53
N LEU A 613 7.53 10.41 -26.43
CA LEU A 613 8.24 9.39 -27.20
C LEU A 613 9.36 10.00 -28.04
N ALA A 614 9.07 11.08 -28.79
CA ALA A 614 10.07 11.75 -29.62
C ALA A 614 11.25 12.27 -28.79
N ASN A 615 10.97 12.88 -27.63
CA ASN A 615 12.00 13.38 -26.72
C ASN A 615 12.84 12.24 -26.11
N MET A 616 12.20 11.17 -25.65
CA MET A 616 12.91 10.03 -25.04
C MET A 616 13.74 9.26 -26.08
N MET A 617 13.26 9.15 -27.32
CA MET A 617 14.04 8.56 -28.42
C MET A 617 15.29 9.38 -28.74
N MET A 618 15.16 10.71 -28.83
CA MET A 618 16.32 11.58 -29.07
C MET A 618 17.30 11.55 -27.89
N LEU A 619 16.80 11.54 -26.65
CA LEU A 619 17.62 11.41 -25.45
C LEU A 619 18.34 10.05 -25.42
N ALA A 620 17.69 8.96 -25.82
CA ALA A 620 18.33 7.64 -25.89
C ALA A 620 19.40 7.54 -26.99
N LEU A 621 19.26 8.30 -28.08
CA LEU A 621 20.23 8.32 -29.17
C LEU A 621 21.48 9.15 -28.84
N VAL A 622 21.29 10.38 -28.37
CA VAL A 622 22.37 11.35 -28.16
C VAL A 622 22.88 11.35 -26.71
N GLY A 623 22.00 11.06 -25.76
CA GLY A 623 22.26 11.16 -24.32
C GLY A 623 23.42 10.28 -23.84
N PRO A 624 23.44 8.96 -24.11
CA PRO A 624 24.53 8.09 -23.67
C PRO A 624 25.90 8.55 -24.20
N VAL A 625 25.97 8.82 -25.51
CA VAL A 625 27.22 9.23 -26.18
C VAL A 625 27.73 10.57 -25.65
N CYS A 626 26.82 11.53 -25.44
CA CYS A 626 27.20 12.82 -24.88
C CYS A 626 27.64 12.69 -23.41
N CYS A 627 26.93 11.89 -22.61
CA CYS A 627 27.25 11.66 -21.20
C CYS A 627 28.62 10.97 -21.03
N ASP A 628 28.95 9.99 -21.88
CA ASP A 628 30.27 9.35 -21.89
C ASP A 628 31.37 10.31 -22.36
N LEU A 629 31.04 11.22 -23.29
CA LEU A 629 31.97 12.21 -23.78
C LEU A 629 32.34 13.22 -22.68
N VAL A 630 31.35 13.90 -22.08
CA VAL A 630 31.60 15.02 -21.15
C VAL A 630 31.62 14.61 -19.66
N GLY A 631 31.21 13.39 -19.34
CA GLY A 631 31.01 12.93 -17.98
C GLY A 631 29.68 13.38 -17.37
N ARG A 632 29.18 12.60 -16.41
CA ARG A 632 27.86 12.76 -15.79
C ARG A 632 27.58 14.13 -15.18
N GLY A 633 28.58 14.72 -14.51
CA GLY A 633 28.45 16.03 -13.83
C GLY A 633 28.12 17.15 -14.81
N ILE A 634 28.94 17.29 -15.85
CA ILE A 634 28.77 18.29 -16.92
C ILE A 634 27.48 18.00 -17.69
N PHE A 635 27.21 16.74 -18.05
CA PHE A 635 26.00 16.35 -18.76
C PHE A 635 24.72 16.79 -18.02
N MET A 636 24.61 16.47 -16.72
CA MET A 636 23.45 16.85 -15.92
C MET A 636 23.35 18.37 -15.71
N GLY A 637 24.49 19.03 -15.49
CA GLY A 637 24.55 20.49 -15.38
C GLY A 637 24.04 21.17 -16.65
N THR A 638 24.48 20.73 -17.83
CA THR A 638 24.02 21.27 -19.11
C THR A 638 22.56 20.95 -19.37
N TYR A 639 22.07 19.73 -19.06
CA TYR A 639 20.67 19.35 -19.28
C TYR A 639 19.71 20.27 -18.51
N ILE A 640 19.95 20.46 -17.21
CA ILE A 640 19.10 21.31 -16.36
C ILE A 640 19.23 22.78 -16.76
N SER A 641 20.46 23.25 -17.02
CA SER A 641 20.73 24.63 -17.42
C SER A 641 20.08 24.99 -18.75
N ALA A 642 20.15 24.09 -19.74
CA ALA A 642 19.55 24.30 -21.06
C ALA A 642 18.02 24.34 -20.99
N GLY A 643 17.40 23.48 -20.17
CA GLY A 643 15.96 23.54 -19.92
C GLY A 643 15.51 24.81 -19.19
N ALA A 644 16.25 25.22 -18.16
CA ALA A 644 15.96 26.43 -17.38
C ALA A 644 16.07 27.71 -18.23
N VAL A 645 17.15 27.83 -19.00
CA VAL A 645 17.37 28.98 -19.89
C VAL A 645 16.45 28.95 -21.10
N GLY A 646 16.12 27.77 -21.64
CA GLY A 646 15.10 27.63 -22.68
C GLY A 646 13.74 28.15 -22.20
N THR A 647 13.32 27.76 -20.99
CA THR A 647 12.07 28.26 -20.41
C THR A 647 12.12 29.77 -20.17
N LEU A 648 13.26 30.30 -19.70
CA LEU A 648 13.46 31.74 -19.54
C LEU A 648 13.38 32.48 -20.90
N ALA A 649 13.97 31.93 -21.96
CA ALA A 649 13.92 32.52 -23.29
C ALA A 649 12.48 32.60 -23.82
N SER A 650 11.68 31.55 -23.60
CA SER A 650 10.25 31.53 -23.93
C SER A 650 9.47 32.61 -23.15
N LEU A 651 9.75 32.77 -21.86
CA LEU A 651 9.15 33.81 -21.03
C LEU A 651 9.44 35.22 -21.58
N TYR A 652 10.71 35.53 -21.86
CA TYR A 652 11.11 36.83 -22.40
C TYR A 652 10.50 37.06 -23.78
N TRP A 653 10.44 36.04 -24.63
CA TRP A 653 9.86 36.14 -25.97
C TRP A 653 8.35 36.45 -25.94
N ALA A 654 7.61 35.84 -25.03
CA ALA A 654 6.17 36.08 -24.85
C ALA A 654 5.88 37.46 -24.23
N ASN A 655 6.70 37.91 -23.28
CA ASN A 655 6.47 39.19 -22.56
C ASN A 655 6.97 40.43 -23.31
N LEU A 656 7.92 40.28 -24.25
CA LEU A 656 8.47 41.38 -25.07
C LEU A 656 7.77 41.55 -26.43
N GLY A 657 6.60 40.93 -26.62
CA GLY A 657 5.66 41.28 -27.70
C GLY A 657 5.70 40.43 -28.97
N ARG A 658 6.32 39.24 -28.97
CA ARG A 658 6.36 38.34 -30.15
C ARG A 658 5.79 36.94 -29.93
N GLY A 659 5.35 36.59 -28.72
CA GLY A 659 4.82 35.28 -28.37
C GLY A 659 3.43 35.34 -27.72
N ASN A 660 2.78 34.19 -27.61
CA ASN A 660 1.50 34.07 -26.93
C ASN A 660 1.70 33.89 -25.41
N ILE A 661 1.14 34.80 -24.62
CA ILE A 661 1.29 34.83 -23.15
C ILE A 661 0.54 33.68 -22.47
N THR A 662 -0.50 33.13 -23.11
CA THR A 662 -1.27 32.00 -22.59
C THR A 662 -0.77 30.65 -23.10
N ALA A 663 0.27 30.62 -23.93
CA ALA A 663 0.84 29.36 -24.38
C ALA A 663 1.47 28.60 -23.22
N HIS A 664 1.18 27.30 -23.14
CA HIS A 664 1.78 26.41 -22.16
C HIS A 664 3.01 25.74 -22.75
N SER A 665 4.14 25.79 -22.05
CA SER A 665 5.38 25.14 -22.46
C SER A 665 5.70 23.98 -21.50
N VAL A 666 5.76 22.77 -22.07
CA VAL A 666 6.06 21.51 -21.37
C VAL A 666 6.94 20.64 -22.25
N GLY A 667 8.02 20.09 -21.69
CA GLY A 667 8.84 19.08 -22.36
C GLY A 667 10.34 19.29 -22.24
N ALA A 668 11.06 18.19 -22.40
CA ALA A 668 12.53 18.12 -22.35
C ALA A 668 13.24 18.70 -23.58
N SER A 669 12.51 19.22 -24.57
CA SER A 669 13.04 19.55 -25.90
C SER A 669 14.20 20.56 -25.83
N ALA A 670 14.07 21.64 -25.04
CA ALA A 670 15.14 22.63 -24.86
C ALA A 670 16.44 22.00 -24.31
N ALA A 671 16.31 21.06 -23.37
CA ALA A 671 17.45 20.36 -22.79
C ALA A 671 18.10 19.38 -23.79
N ILE A 672 17.28 18.69 -24.60
CA ILE A 672 17.75 17.79 -25.66
C ILE A 672 18.47 18.56 -26.76
N TRP A 673 17.95 19.72 -27.17
CA TRP A 673 18.61 20.62 -28.11
C TRP A 673 19.95 21.12 -27.57
N GLY A 674 20.03 21.46 -26.28
CA GLY A 674 21.27 21.82 -25.60
C GLY A 674 22.31 20.70 -25.58
N ILE A 675 21.91 19.47 -25.23
CA ILE A 675 22.80 18.28 -25.28
C ILE A 675 23.25 17.99 -26.71
N SER A 676 22.34 18.08 -27.68
CA SER A 676 22.64 17.82 -29.09
C SER A 676 23.64 18.84 -29.63
N ALA A 677 23.49 20.11 -29.27
CA ALA A 677 24.45 21.17 -29.58
C ALA A 677 25.82 20.89 -28.93
N LEU A 678 25.84 20.53 -27.64
CA LEU A 678 27.07 20.18 -26.92
C LEU A 678 27.81 19.02 -27.59
N TYR A 679 27.09 17.95 -27.93
CA TYR A 679 27.66 16.78 -28.59
C TYR A 679 28.21 17.12 -29.97
N CYS A 680 27.41 17.76 -30.84
CA CYS A 680 27.82 18.08 -32.20
C CYS A 680 29.02 19.04 -32.28
N LEU A 681 29.19 19.91 -31.27
CA LEU A 681 30.29 20.85 -31.22
C LEU A 681 31.56 20.24 -30.63
N LEU A 682 31.47 19.25 -29.75
CA LEU A 682 32.63 18.62 -29.12
C LEU A 682 33.12 17.34 -29.80
N THR A 683 32.26 16.65 -30.55
CA THR A 683 32.63 15.40 -31.21
C THR A 683 33.39 15.64 -32.53
N ASP A 684 34.43 14.84 -32.76
CA ASP A 684 35.16 14.75 -34.03
C ASP A 684 34.81 13.46 -34.81
N GLN A 685 33.77 12.74 -34.36
CA GLN A 685 33.34 11.48 -34.96
C GLN A 685 32.53 11.73 -36.23
N GLU A 686 32.86 11.01 -37.31
CA GLU A 686 32.29 11.24 -38.64
C GLU A 686 31.21 10.21 -39.02
N LYS A 687 31.02 9.17 -38.20
CA LYS A 687 30.09 8.07 -38.46
C LYS A 687 29.32 7.62 -37.21
N ILE A 688 28.00 7.48 -37.33
CA ILE A 688 27.12 6.88 -36.32
C ILE A 688 26.49 5.60 -36.89
N LYS A 689 26.51 4.51 -36.11
CA LYS A 689 25.65 3.34 -36.40
C LYS A 689 24.30 3.52 -35.71
N ILE A 690 23.22 3.47 -36.51
CA ILE A 690 21.85 3.66 -36.02
C ILE A 690 21.38 2.40 -35.28
N PRO A 691 20.82 2.52 -34.05
CA PRO A 691 20.18 1.40 -33.38
C PRO A 691 19.00 0.85 -34.22
N LEU A 692 18.90 -0.48 -34.38
CA LEU A 692 17.84 -1.24 -35.10
C LEU A 692 18.06 -1.53 -36.59
N LEU A 693 18.97 -0.85 -37.29
CA LEU A 693 19.37 -1.23 -38.66
C LEU A 693 20.71 -2.00 -38.59
N LYS A 694 20.69 -3.29 -38.95
CA LYS A 694 21.94 -4.06 -39.08
C LYS A 694 22.80 -3.43 -40.19
N ASP A 695 24.04 -3.07 -39.83
CA ASP A 695 25.12 -2.64 -40.72
C ASP A 695 24.94 -1.29 -41.45
N ALA A 696 24.01 -0.43 -41.03
CA ALA A 696 23.88 0.92 -41.54
C ALA A 696 24.81 1.90 -40.79
N GLU A 697 25.95 2.23 -41.39
CA GLU A 697 26.80 3.35 -40.98
C GLU A 697 26.33 4.63 -41.67
N VAL A 698 25.83 5.60 -40.90
CA VAL A 698 25.53 6.93 -41.45
C VAL A 698 26.72 7.84 -41.19
N ALA A 699 27.41 8.19 -42.28
CA ALA A 699 28.36 9.27 -42.24
C ALA A 699 27.61 10.58 -41.99
N PHE A 700 27.98 11.28 -40.92
CA PHE A 700 27.38 12.57 -40.59
C PHE A 700 28.49 13.53 -40.20
N TRP A 701 28.35 14.77 -40.63
CA TRP A 701 29.29 15.85 -40.32
C TRP A 701 28.73 16.60 -39.12
N PRO A 702 29.24 16.43 -37.88
CA PRO A 702 28.57 16.90 -36.68
C PRO A 702 28.31 18.42 -36.68
N LYS A 703 29.28 19.20 -37.13
CA LYS A 703 29.18 20.66 -37.23
C LYS A 703 28.18 21.09 -38.31
N MET A 704 28.09 20.36 -39.42
CA MET A 704 27.10 20.62 -40.48
C MET A 704 25.70 20.18 -40.07
N LEU A 705 25.58 19.08 -39.31
CA LEU A 705 24.31 18.63 -38.74
C LEU A 705 23.78 19.68 -37.74
N PHE A 706 24.64 20.22 -36.89
CA PHE A 706 24.27 21.31 -36.00
C PHE A 706 23.88 22.58 -36.78
N ALA A 707 24.63 22.96 -37.82
CA ALA A 707 24.27 24.07 -38.68
C ALA A 707 22.89 23.85 -39.36
N ALA A 708 22.62 22.63 -39.84
CA ALA A 708 21.34 22.25 -40.41
C ALA A 708 20.19 22.35 -39.38
N PHE A 709 20.42 21.91 -38.15
CA PHE A 709 19.45 22.05 -37.05
C PHE A 709 19.11 23.52 -36.77
N VAL A 710 20.11 24.40 -36.68
CA VAL A 710 19.90 25.83 -36.48
C VAL A 710 19.12 26.43 -37.65
N VAL A 711 19.48 26.09 -38.89
CA VAL A 711 18.78 26.57 -40.10
C VAL A 711 17.33 26.07 -40.15
N LEU A 712 17.07 24.81 -39.82
CA LEU A 712 15.73 24.23 -39.78
C LEU A 712 14.87 24.90 -38.70
N GLU A 713 15.41 25.17 -37.52
CA GLU A 713 14.69 25.89 -36.44
C GLU A 713 14.41 27.34 -36.82
N ILE A 714 15.37 28.06 -37.43
CA ILE A 714 15.14 29.43 -37.95
C ILE A 714 14.06 29.40 -39.05
N HIS A 715 14.15 28.46 -39.98
CA HIS A 715 13.19 28.31 -41.07
C HIS A 715 11.78 27.99 -40.55
N SER A 716 11.68 27.13 -39.54
CA SER A 716 10.42 26.76 -38.89
C SER A 716 9.82 27.95 -38.14
N ALA A 717 10.65 28.69 -37.38
CA ALA A 717 10.22 29.90 -36.67
C ALA A 717 9.69 30.99 -37.61
N LEU A 718 10.25 31.12 -38.82
CA LEU A 718 9.79 32.09 -39.84
C LEU A 718 8.45 31.69 -40.50
N ARG A 719 8.10 30.40 -40.52
CA ARG A 719 6.93 29.89 -41.26
C ARG A 719 5.59 29.96 -40.52
N LYS A 720 5.53 30.52 -39.30
CA LYS A 720 4.31 30.79 -38.48
C LYS A 720 3.29 29.63 -38.34
N ARG A 721 3.59 28.41 -38.83
CA ARG A 721 2.66 27.28 -38.96
C ARG A 721 2.82 26.21 -37.88
N THR A 722 3.71 26.40 -36.92
CA THR A 722 4.07 25.40 -35.92
C THR A 722 3.69 25.87 -34.52
N SER A 723 3.02 25.01 -33.75
CA SER A 723 2.70 25.24 -32.33
C SER A 723 3.92 25.00 -31.41
N MET A 724 5.14 25.04 -31.95
CA MET A 724 6.38 24.68 -31.25
C MET A 724 7.06 25.92 -30.68
N ASP A 725 7.55 25.80 -29.44
CA ASP A 725 8.23 26.88 -28.72
C ASP A 725 9.70 27.03 -29.17
N HIS A 726 9.89 27.69 -30.32
CA HIS A 726 11.22 27.90 -30.90
C HIS A 726 12.17 28.71 -29.99
N ALA A 727 11.63 29.65 -29.21
CA ALA A 727 12.44 30.46 -28.29
C ALA A 727 13.13 29.58 -27.23
N SER A 728 12.43 28.55 -26.74
CA SER A 728 13.01 27.59 -25.81
C SER A 728 14.13 26.75 -26.42
N HIS A 729 14.01 26.36 -27.69
CA HIS A 729 15.04 25.59 -28.40
C HIS A 729 16.32 26.42 -28.57
N PHE A 730 16.20 27.70 -28.96
CA PHE A 730 17.35 28.59 -29.06
C PHE A 730 18.03 28.81 -27.71
N GLY A 731 17.26 29.02 -26.63
CA GLY A 731 17.81 29.13 -25.28
C GLY A 731 18.62 27.90 -24.86
N GLY A 732 18.11 26.71 -25.17
CA GLY A 732 18.82 25.44 -24.91
C GLY A 732 20.12 25.30 -25.72
N MET A 733 20.08 25.61 -27.02
CA MET A 733 21.26 25.56 -27.90
C MET A 733 22.37 26.50 -27.45
N ILE A 734 22.04 27.71 -26.99
CA ILE A 734 23.02 28.69 -26.48
C ILE A 734 23.81 28.12 -25.29
N ILE A 735 23.14 27.42 -24.37
CA ILE A 735 23.81 26.78 -23.23
C ILE A 735 24.72 25.63 -23.69
N GLY A 736 24.28 24.82 -24.66
CA GLY A 736 25.11 23.78 -25.26
C GLY A 736 26.38 24.34 -25.91
N MET A 737 26.24 25.42 -26.69
CA MET A 737 27.35 26.16 -27.30
C MET A 737 28.29 26.77 -26.26
N GLY A 738 27.74 27.44 -25.25
CA GLY A 738 28.53 28.07 -24.18
C GLY A 738 29.31 27.04 -23.37
N THR A 739 28.70 25.90 -23.04
CA THR A 739 29.39 24.79 -22.36
C THR A 739 30.49 24.22 -23.22
N ALA A 740 30.24 23.96 -24.51
CA ALA A 740 31.26 23.47 -25.44
C ALA A 740 32.45 24.45 -25.56
N GLY A 741 32.16 25.76 -25.65
CA GLY A 741 33.17 26.81 -25.68
C GLY A 741 33.98 26.87 -24.38
N TYR A 742 33.32 26.76 -23.23
CA TYR A 742 33.97 26.72 -21.91
C TYR A 742 34.90 25.52 -21.76
N LEU A 743 34.47 24.34 -22.18
CA LEU A 743 35.31 23.13 -22.14
C LEU A 743 36.52 23.27 -23.05
N ARG A 744 36.35 23.80 -24.28
CA ARG A 744 37.47 24.10 -25.17
C ARG A 744 38.47 25.10 -24.57
N ALA A 745 37.97 26.16 -23.94
CA ALA A 745 38.80 27.18 -23.30
C ALA A 745 39.55 26.67 -22.05
N SER A 746 38.99 25.68 -21.33
CA SER A 746 39.58 25.09 -20.12
C SER A 746 40.56 23.93 -20.40
N GLY A 747 41.00 23.75 -21.65
CA GLY A 747 42.01 22.75 -22.03
C GLY A 747 41.47 21.32 -22.16
N TRP A 748 40.17 21.14 -22.41
CA TRP A 748 39.52 19.83 -22.54
C TRP A 748 40.22 18.88 -23.54
N ASN A 749 40.69 19.40 -24.67
CA ASN A 749 41.38 18.60 -25.68
C ASN A 749 42.78 18.13 -25.22
N GLU A 750 43.48 18.89 -24.37
CA GLU A 750 44.81 18.54 -23.86
C GLU A 750 44.73 17.43 -22.79
N LYS A 751 43.69 17.46 -21.93
CA LYS A 751 43.44 16.37 -20.95
C LYS A 751 43.13 15.03 -21.63
N ARG A 752 42.49 15.03 -22.81
CA ARG A 752 42.23 13.81 -23.59
C ARG A 752 43.50 13.23 -24.21
N LEU A 753 44.40 14.07 -24.74
CA LEU A 753 45.72 13.65 -25.22
C LEU A 753 46.58 13.06 -24.07
N GLY A 754 46.52 13.63 -22.87
CA GLY A 754 47.22 13.10 -21.68
C GLY A 754 46.68 11.77 -21.14
N VAL A 755 45.38 11.48 -21.31
CA VAL A 755 44.76 10.20 -20.92
C VAL A 755 44.90 9.14 -22.02
N SER A 756 44.92 9.54 -23.29
CA SER A 756 45.14 8.62 -24.43
C SER A 756 46.54 8.00 -24.41
N VAL A 757 47.56 8.74 -23.95
CA VAL A 757 48.94 8.24 -23.80
C VAL A 757 49.12 7.30 -22.59
N LYS A 758 48.19 7.29 -21.61
CA LYS A 758 48.23 6.37 -20.46
C LYS A 758 47.32 5.15 -20.57
N LYS A 759 46.51 5.03 -21.63
CA LYS A 759 45.71 3.83 -21.94
C LYS A 759 46.30 3.05 -23.13
N GLY A 760 47.60 2.82 -23.11
CA GLY A 760 48.30 1.88 -24.02
C GLY A 760 47.93 0.40 -23.83
N VAL A 761 46.66 0.08 -23.52
CA VAL A 761 46.15 -1.29 -23.36
C VAL A 761 44.73 -1.38 -23.93
N GLN A 762 44.58 -1.00 -25.21
CA GLN A 762 43.38 -1.29 -26.00
C GLN A 762 43.76 -1.91 -27.34
N GLU A 763 44.72 -2.84 -27.31
CA GLU A 763 44.66 -4.02 -28.16
C GLU A 763 43.47 -4.87 -27.70
N ARG A 764 42.32 -4.73 -28.36
CA ARG A 764 41.33 -5.81 -28.63
C ARG A 764 40.05 -5.18 -29.18
N ALA A 765 39.77 -5.51 -30.44
CA ALA A 765 38.55 -5.26 -31.25
C ALA A 765 38.78 -4.21 -32.34
N GLY A 766 39.17 -4.68 -33.53
CA GLY A 766 39.42 -3.88 -34.72
C GLY A 766 38.19 -3.15 -35.26
N THR A 767 37.87 -1.99 -34.68
CA THR A 767 36.99 -0.96 -35.24
C THR A 767 37.78 0.32 -35.45
N PRO A 768 37.65 1.02 -36.59
CA PRO A 768 38.41 2.23 -36.85
C PRO A 768 38.01 3.37 -35.90
N ASP A 769 39.02 4.11 -35.44
CA ASP A 769 39.09 5.17 -34.41
C ASP A 769 38.08 6.35 -34.54
N LYS A 770 37.20 6.32 -35.56
CA LYS A 770 36.26 7.40 -35.94
C LYS A 770 34.78 6.98 -36.02
N THR A 771 34.42 5.81 -35.48
CA THR A 771 33.04 5.27 -35.56
C THR A 771 32.44 5.07 -34.17
N VAL A 772 31.27 5.66 -33.91
CA VAL A 772 30.50 5.43 -32.67
C VAL A 772 29.34 4.46 -32.94
N ASP A 773 29.37 3.30 -32.29
CA ASP A 773 28.30 2.29 -32.38
C ASP A 773 27.23 2.50 -31.29
N VAL A 774 26.26 3.36 -31.57
CA VAL A 774 25.17 3.68 -30.63
C VAL A 774 24.27 2.46 -30.39
N GLY A 775 24.15 1.57 -31.38
CA GLY A 775 23.40 0.32 -31.26
C GLY A 775 24.03 -0.68 -30.31
N ALA A 776 25.36 -0.78 -30.31
CA ALA A 776 26.11 -1.61 -29.36
C ALA A 776 26.00 -1.05 -27.92
N VAL A 777 26.20 0.25 -27.73
CA VAL A 777 26.07 0.92 -26.41
C VAL A 777 24.65 0.75 -25.85
N ALA A 778 23.61 0.92 -26.68
CA ALA A 778 22.23 0.70 -26.26
C ALA A 778 21.95 -0.77 -25.91
N LYS A 779 22.47 -1.74 -26.69
CA LYS A 779 22.32 -3.17 -26.39
C LYS A 779 23.05 -3.58 -25.11
N GLU A 780 24.23 -3.04 -24.88
CA GLU A 780 25.00 -3.27 -23.66
C GLU A 780 24.25 -2.70 -22.44
N SER A 781 23.74 -1.46 -22.56
CA SER A 781 22.87 -0.84 -21.54
C SER A 781 21.63 -1.69 -21.24
N ILE A 782 20.96 -2.24 -22.26
CA ILE A 782 19.79 -3.12 -22.09
C ILE A 782 20.18 -4.44 -21.43
N LYS A 783 21.35 -4.99 -21.79
CA LYS A 783 21.89 -6.22 -21.19
C LYS A 783 22.22 -6.00 -19.71
N GLU A 784 22.89 -4.89 -19.36
CA GLU A 784 23.16 -4.48 -17.98
C GLU A 784 21.86 -4.39 -17.16
N VAL A 785 20.84 -3.70 -17.69
CA VAL A 785 19.52 -3.56 -17.02
C VAL A 785 18.84 -4.92 -16.84
N ARG A 786 18.90 -5.80 -17.85
CA ARG A 786 18.34 -7.14 -17.74
C ARG A 786 19.06 -7.96 -16.67
N GLU A 787 20.39 -7.93 -16.66
CA GLU A 787 21.19 -8.65 -15.66
C GLU A 787 20.97 -8.14 -14.24
N SER A 788 20.83 -6.82 -14.06
CA SER A 788 20.52 -6.22 -12.75
C SER A 788 19.11 -6.60 -12.26
N ILE A 789 18.11 -6.63 -13.15
CA ILE A 789 16.74 -7.06 -12.79
C ILE A 789 16.70 -8.56 -12.45
N THR A 790 17.46 -9.38 -13.17
CA THR A 790 17.47 -10.84 -12.97
C THR A 790 18.19 -11.23 -11.67
N ARG A 791 19.21 -10.45 -11.24
CA ARG A 791 19.89 -10.64 -9.94
C ARG A 791 19.07 -10.11 -8.76
N GLY A 792 18.27 -9.05 -8.94
CA GLY A 792 17.40 -8.52 -7.88
C GLY A 792 16.11 -9.32 -7.64
N SER A 793 15.83 -10.33 -8.46
CA SER A 793 14.66 -11.23 -8.34
C SER A 793 15.01 -12.63 -7.81
N LYS A 794 16.28 -12.89 -7.48
CA LYS A 794 16.73 -14.06 -6.72
C LYS A 794 17.12 -13.60 -5.32
#